data_AF-A0A4R7NRC2-F1
#
_entry.id   AF-A0A4R7NRC2-F1
#
_cell.length_a   1.000
_cell.length_b   1.000
_cell.length_c   1.000
_cell.angle_alpha   90.00
_cell.angle_beta   90.00
_cell.angle_gamma   90.00
#
_symmetry.space_group_name_H-M   'P 1'
#
loop_
_entity.id
_entity.type
_entity.pdbx_description
1 polymer ?
#
loop_
_entity_poly.entity_id
_entity_poly.type
_entity_poly.pdbx_seq_one_letter_code
_entity_poly.pdbx_strand_id
1 'polypeptide(L)'
;MLLPLPFQRKSSPSQETSQVRLEREGRNEIRRITAAVDKVPWSVSLMQILWTAGPVTLLGAWGGYLLGYGKAPTTENYVFFISYTVITGAAGILANLGYHLTQGRKAEKTSGQIEQVIKTLPELLLVTRDLIVESLEGDARRREAAAMLLRKHDLSPEGVELAAIELLDDRDSARLIGQIDVYRRVGLHARIRDLVTQYRDTLEPQFNALYDIAPIATHLLRERFEGRAPDLHQGVPRDENFIERVMAAIEQDNDLLMTLQDVEEMVILAFELISGRKIPVLSFEYRGRWRLAQAFDNLEEARARQRIAQATGLSRLKALNVYLAEQSGTLVEDSASGLRAELLLERSVQAMDALAEQIVHLAQAVEAGQEDRKRALRTKSDILANAIQLYKSVSSAYEQVGRSHAQLLKSVERWERITASLSDDTTRLRLGPGRRGLRIRERAIALDDEAKARVCKHLARYLNQTGITSRHHDVWRGAHRETQLGVGVDAAKRLAIEIFLALEPHVGLSQPATQRAINSSNAADFGQIEPNLSAAAKAALGASMVREVDTELSRAAESLALALVRHYRVELEPAAIEFLKRQYGARDSTLQMLSNLNLAGRSDARNVSFLSHRPPAVGTPHRTWYRALVRARRLFGRR
;
A
#
# COMPACT_ATOMS: atom_id res chain seq x y z
N MET A 1 14.27 60.18 37.20
CA MET A 1 13.65 60.57 35.91
C MET A 1 14.68 60.25 34.83
N LEU A 2 14.50 59.42 33.81
CA LEU A 2 13.35 58.81 33.13
C LEU A 2 13.81 57.51 32.42
N LEU A 3 12.98 56.47 32.54
CA LEU A 3 12.73 55.24 31.73
C LEU A 3 13.80 54.64 30.77
N PRO A 4 14.01 53.30 30.82
CA PRO A 4 14.52 52.50 29.71
C PRO A 4 13.38 52.06 28.77
N LEU A 5 13.62 52.12 27.46
CA LEU A 5 12.72 51.61 26.41
C LEU A 5 12.77 50.07 26.33
N PRO A 6 11.66 49.39 25.98
CA PRO A 6 11.63 47.93 25.91
C PRO A 6 12.18 47.42 24.57
N PHE A 7 13.02 46.39 24.64
CA PHE A 7 13.34 45.52 23.51
C PHE A 7 12.07 44.83 23.01
N GLN A 8 11.57 45.20 21.83
CA GLN A 8 10.69 44.34 21.05
C GLN A 8 11.55 43.25 20.38
N ARG A 9 11.46 42.03 20.90
CA ARG A 9 11.82 40.82 20.17
C ARG A 9 10.95 40.75 18.91
N LYS A 10 11.55 40.93 17.73
CA LYS A 10 10.93 40.48 16.47
C LYS A 10 10.86 38.95 16.52
N SER A 11 9.68 38.41 16.81
CA SER A 11 9.38 37.02 16.48
C SER A 11 9.31 36.88 14.96
N SER A 12 9.97 35.85 14.42
CA SER A 12 10.02 35.52 13.00
C SER A 12 8.62 35.12 12.48
N PRO A 13 7.91 35.96 11.69
CA PRO A 13 6.54 35.68 11.28
C PRO A 13 6.43 34.76 10.03
N SER A 14 7.55 34.37 9.42
CA SER A 14 7.58 33.61 8.16
C SER A 14 7.37 32.10 8.31
N GLN A 15 7.84 31.50 9.42
CA GLN A 15 7.68 30.07 9.68
C GLN A 15 6.29 29.71 10.21
N GLU A 16 5.70 30.54 11.07
CA GLU A 16 4.32 30.31 11.55
C GLU A 16 3.29 30.44 10.41
N THR A 17 3.49 31.40 9.50
CA THR A 17 2.56 31.61 8.38
C THR A 17 2.62 30.49 7.33
N SER A 18 3.81 29.92 7.08
CA SER A 18 3.96 28.77 6.18
C SER A 18 3.40 27.48 6.81
N GLN A 19 3.66 27.23 8.10
CA GLN A 19 3.08 26.09 8.81
C GLN A 19 1.55 26.16 8.86
N VAL A 20 0.97 27.32 9.16
CA VAL A 20 -0.50 27.50 9.18
C VAL A 20 -1.12 27.28 7.79
N ARG A 21 -0.43 27.66 6.70
CA ARG A 21 -0.89 27.36 5.33
C ARG A 21 -0.84 25.87 5.02
N LEU A 22 0.27 25.19 5.31
CA LEU A 22 0.43 23.76 5.12
C LEU A 22 -0.64 22.97 5.89
N GLU A 23 -0.91 23.33 7.14
CA GLU A 23 -1.96 22.68 7.92
C GLU A 23 -3.35 22.85 7.31
N ARG A 24 -3.65 24.03 6.76
CA ARG A 24 -4.94 24.30 6.12
C ARG A 24 -5.10 23.48 4.84
N GLU A 25 -4.07 23.40 4.00
CA GLU A 25 -4.08 22.60 2.77
C GLU A 25 -4.22 21.12 3.07
N GLY A 26 -3.47 20.60 4.03
CA GLY A 26 -3.56 19.19 4.45
C GLY A 26 -4.90 18.81 5.05
N ARG A 27 -5.49 19.67 5.91
CA ARG A 27 -6.86 19.47 6.43
C ARG A 27 -7.89 19.46 5.32
N ASN A 28 -7.74 20.32 4.30
CA ASN A 28 -8.64 20.32 3.14
C ASN A 28 -8.53 19.01 2.33
N GLU A 29 -7.32 18.47 2.15
CA GLU A 29 -7.10 17.19 1.48
C GLU A 29 -7.80 16.05 2.23
N ILE A 30 -7.58 15.94 3.55
CA ILE A 30 -8.22 14.93 4.41
C ILE A 30 -9.74 15.05 4.37
N ARG A 31 -10.27 16.28 4.40
CA ARG A 31 -11.70 16.55 4.30
C ARG A 31 -12.27 16.15 2.95
N ARG A 32 -11.53 16.36 1.86
CA ARG A 32 -11.95 15.97 0.50
C ARG A 32 -12.05 14.45 0.37
N ILE A 33 -11.04 13.73 0.86
CA ILE A 33 -11.03 12.26 0.90
C ILE A 33 -12.21 11.73 1.74
N THR A 34 -12.44 12.32 2.91
CA THR A 34 -13.55 11.94 3.80
C THR A 34 -14.91 12.16 3.13
N ALA A 35 -15.11 13.31 2.48
CA ALA A 35 -16.37 13.65 1.82
C ALA A 35 -16.72 12.76 0.62
N ALA A 36 -15.73 12.12 -0.03
CA ALA A 36 -15.95 11.24 -1.17
C ALA A 36 -16.67 9.93 -0.78
N VAL A 37 -16.45 9.42 0.42
CA VAL A 37 -17.09 8.20 0.94
C VAL A 37 -18.57 8.43 1.29
N ASP A 38 -18.94 9.69 1.53
CA ASP A 38 -20.25 10.07 2.08
C ASP A 38 -21.26 10.54 1.04
N LYS A 39 -20.93 10.49 -0.27
CA LYS A 39 -21.83 10.92 -1.35
C LYS A 39 -22.97 9.92 -1.58
N VAL A 40 -24.04 10.03 -0.79
CA VAL A 40 -25.37 9.56 -1.16
C VAL A 40 -26.09 10.72 -1.89
N PRO A 41 -26.60 10.53 -3.13
CA PRO A 41 -27.33 11.58 -3.83
C PRO A 41 -28.71 11.82 -3.17
N TRP A 42 -28.76 12.81 -2.28
CA TRP A 42 -29.91 13.14 -1.42
C TRP A 42 -31.05 13.88 -2.15
N SER A 43 -30.75 14.78 -3.10
CA SER A 43 -31.79 15.60 -3.74
C SER A 43 -32.84 14.79 -4.48
N VAL A 44 -32.48 13.62 -5.00
CA VAL A 44 -33.39 12.74 -5.75
C VAL A 44 -34.27 11.91 -4.81
N SER A 45 -33.75 11.44 -3.68
CA SER A 45 -34.49 10.58 -2.73
C SER A 45 -35.51 11.36 -1.91
N LEU A 46 -35.17 12.56 -1.41
CA LEU A 46 -36.11 13.38 -0.63
C LEU A 46 -37.27 13.87 -1.50
N MET A 47 -36.96 14.29 -2.73
CA MET A 47 -37.96 14.74 -3.70
C MET A 47 -38.82 13.58 -4.19
N GLN A 48 -38.27 12.37 -4.34
CA GLN A 48 -39.06 11.16 -4.58
C GLN A 48 -39.97 10.82 -3.40
N ILE A 49 -39.51 10.88 -2.15
CA ILE A 49 -40.35 10.61 -0.97
C ILE A 49 -41.46 11.66 -0.85
N LEU A 50 -41.15 12.93 -1.07
CA LEU A 50 -42.14 14.01 -1.02
C LEU A 50 -43.17 13.90 -2.15
N TRP A 51 -42.73 13.49 -3.35
CA TRP A 51 -43.58 13.27 -4.52
C TRP A 51 -44.44 12.01 -4.40
N THR A 52 -43.90 10.91 -3.86
CA THR A 52 -44.64 9.65 -3.69
C THR A 52 -45.58 9.68 -2.49
N ALA A 53 -45.21 10.36 -1.40
CA ALA A 53 -46.03 10.42 -0.20
C ALA A 53 -47.17 11.45 -0.28
N GLY A 54 -47.08 12.48 -1.12
CA GLY A 54 -48.09 13.52 -1.26
C GLY A 54 -48.97 13.40 -2.53
N PRO A 55 -48.56 13.97 -3.68
CA PRO A 55 -49.41 14.04 -4.86
C PRO A 55 -49.83 12.68 -5.43
N VAL A 56 -48.90 11.71 -5.47
CA VAL A 56 -49.15 10.40 -6.11
C VAL A 56 -50.10 9.53 -5.30
N THR A 57 -49.94 9.50 -3.97
CA THR A 57 -50.88 8.83 -3.04
C THR A 57 -52.25 9.48 -3.06
N LEU A 58 -52.34 10.81 -3.15
CA LEU A 58 -53.62 11.52 -3.23
C LEU A 58 -54.33 11.24 -4.57
N LEU A 59 -53.61 11.25 -5.68
CA LEU A 59 -54.13 10.89 -7.00
C LEU A 59 -54.51 9.42 -7.09
N GLY A 60 -53.71 8.51 -6.53
CA GLY A 60 -53.99 7.09 -6.46
C GLY A 60 -55.21 6.77 -5.59
N ALA A 61 -55.36 7.45 -4.45
CA ALA A 61 -56.53 7.35 -3.59
C ALA A 61 -57.79 7.87 -4.30
N TRP A 62 -57.68 9.02 -4.99
CA TRP A 62 -58.78 9.61 -5.75
C TRP A 62 -59.23 8.70 -6.90
N GLY A 63 -58.28 8.22 -7.72
CA GLY A 63 -58.54 7.30 -8.82
C GLY A 63 -59.07 5.93 -8.37
N GLY A 64 -58.54 5.39 -7.27
CA GLY A 64 -58.99 4.12 -6.69
C GLY A 64 -60.41 4.20 -6.13
N TYR A 65 -60.77 5.32 -5.48
CA TYR A 65 -62.14 5.55 -5.02
C TYR A 65 -63.14 5.71 -6.18
N LEU A 66 -62.72 6.42 -7.22
CA LEU A 66 -63.55 6.63 -8.41
C LEU A 66 -63.79 5.32 -9.18
N LEU A 67 -62.76 4.49 -9.34
CA LEU A 67 -62.86 3.18 -10.01
C LEU A 67 -63.59 2.13 -9.16
N GLY A 68 -63.38 2.12 -7.84
CA GLY A 68 -63.95 1.11 -6.95
C GLY A 68 -65.39 1.37 -6.53
N TYR A 69 -65.77 2.64 -6.36
CA TYR A 69 -67.08 3.02 -5.80
C TYR A 69 -67.88 3.98 -6.68
N GLY A 70 -67.33 4.46 -7.80
CA GLY A 70 -68.02 5.34 -8.75
C GLY A 70 -68.34 6.75 -8.23
N LYS A 71 -67.76 7.15 -7.10
CA LYS A 71 -68.05 8.41 -6.40
C LYS A 71 -66.77 9.05 -5.90
N ALA A 72 -66.78 10.39 -5.78
CA ALA A 72 -65.68 11.11 -5.17
C ALA A 72 -65.51 10.72 -3.69
N PRO A 73 -64.29 10.72 -3.14
CA PRO A 73 -64.05 10.37 -1.75
C PRO A 73 -64.76 11.34 -0.79
N THR A 74 -65.29 10.81 0.31
CA THR A 74 -65.90 11.60 1.40
C THR A 74 -64.86 12.40 2.18
N THR A 75 -65.31 13.45 2.88
CA THR A 75 -64.46 14.33 3.70
C THR A 75 -63.66 13.58 4.77
N GLU A 76 -64.24 12.54 5.39
CA GLU A 76 -63.54 11.69 6.37
C GLU A 76 -62.36 10.93 5.75
N ASN A 77 -62.49 10.44 4.52
CA ASN A 77 -61.39 9.77 3.82
C ASN A 77 -60.27 10.75 3.44
N TYR A 78 -60.62 11.97 3.05
CA TYR A 78 -59.62 13.02 2.82
C TYR A 78 -58.81 13.30 4.08
N VAL A 79 -59.47 13.43 5.23
CA VAL A 79 -58.79 13.62 6.52
C VAL A 79 -57.88 12.44 6.83
N PHE A 80 -58.32 11.20 6.62
CA PHE A 80 -57.48 10.00 6.82
C PHE A 80 -56.24 10.00 5.93
N PHE A 81 -56.37 10.25 4.62
CA PHE A 81 -55.24 10.25 3.69
C PHE A 81 -54.25 11.41 3.96
N ILE A 82 -54.76 12.59 4.31
CA ILE A 82 -53.91 13.74 4.69
C ILE A 82 -53.16 13.41 5.99
N SER A 83 -53.83 12.84 6.98
CA SER A 83 -53.22 12.44 8.25
C SER A 83 -52.12 11.39 8.05
N TYR A 84 -52.41 10.36 7.26
CA TYR A 84 -51.45 9.32 6.90
C TYR A 84 -50.22 9.90 6.17
N THR A 85 -50.45 10.84 5.26
CA THR A 85 -49.39 11.53 4.50
C THR A 85 -48.48 12.35 5.42
N VAL A 86 -49.08 13.11 6.34
CA VAL A 86 -48.35 13.93 7.32
C VAL A 86 -47.52 13.05 8.26
N ILE A 87 -48.09 11.96 8.79
CA ILE A 87 -47.38 11.02 9.66
C ILE A 87 -46.24 10.34 8.91
N THR A 88 -46.47 9.88 7.68
CA THR A 88 -45.43 9.22 6.87
C THR A 88 -44.31 10.19 6.48
N GLY A 89 -44.66 11.44 6.15
CA GLY A 89 -43.68 12.51 5.91
C GLY A 89 -42.86 12.84 7.16
N ALA A 90 -43.49 12.95 8.32
CA ALA A 90 -42.82 13.19 9.60
C ALA A 90 -41.90 12.02 9.99
N ALA A 91 -42.33 10.78 9.81
CA ALA A 91 -41.50 9.59 10.01
C ALA A 91 -40.29 9.57 9.07
N GLY A 92 -40.46 9.99 7.81
CA GLY A 92 -39.36 10.15 6.85
C GLY A 92 -38.34 11.21 7.29
N ILE A 93 -38.80 12.36 7.82
CA ILE A 93 -37.93 13.40 8.37
C ILE A 93 -37.18 12.90 9.61
N LEU A 94 -37.85 12.19 10.52
CA LEU A 94 -37.23 11.62 11.71
C LEU A 94 -36.20 10.53 11.38
N ALA A 95 -36.49 9.65 10.42
CA ALA A 95 -35.54 8.67 9.92
C ALA A 95 -34.31 9.36 9.30
N ASN A 96 -34.50 10.46 8.59
CA ASN A 96 -33.42 11.27 8.02
C ASN A 96 -32.56 11.93 9.11
N LEU A 97 -33.18 12.47 10.16
CA LEU A 97 -32.45 13.02 11.30
C LEU A 97 -31.60 11.96 12.02
N GLY A 98 -32.15 10.76 12.23
CA GLY A 98 -31.40 9.61 12.76
C GLY A 98 -30.25 9.17 11.87
N TYR A 99 -30.43 9.22 10.55
CA TYR A 99 -29.37 8.95 9.58
C TYR A 99 -28.23 10.00 9.67
N HIS A 100 -28.54 11.29 9.73
CA HIS A 100 -27.52 12.35 9.87
C HIS A 100 -26.72 12.25 11.18
N LEU A 101 -27.39 11.94 12.30
CA LEU A 101 -26.72 11.75 13.60
C LEU A 101 -25.73 10.58 13.59
N THR A 102 -26.05 9.50 12.84
CA THR A 102 -25.15 8.35 12.71
C THR A 102 -24.08 8.53 11.64
N GLN A 103 -24.30 9.38 10.64
CA GLN A 103 -23.34 9.68 9.59
C GLN A 103 -22.18 10.55 10.09
N GLY A 104 -22.44 11.56 10.93
CA GLY A 104 -21.37 12.40 11.50
C GLY A 104 -20.29 11.57 12.21
N ARG A 105 -20.71 10.57 13.01
CA ARG A 105 -19.80 9.63 13.68
C ARG A 105 -19.00 8.74 12.71
N LYS A 106 -19.58 8.38 11.56
CA LYS A 106 -18.89 7.57 10.53
C LYS A 106 -17.86 8.40 9.77
N ALA A 107 -18.20 9.64 9.44
CA ALA A 107 -17.29 10.58 8.79
C ALA A 107 -16.10 10.89 9.70
N GLU A 108 -16.37 11.21 10.97
CA GLU A 108 -15.32 11.46 11.97
C GLU A 108 -14.40 10.25 12.17
N LYS A 109 -14.98 9.04 12.25
CA LYS A 109 -14.20 7.80 12.30
C LYS A 109 -13.33 7.60 11.04
N THR A 110 -13.85 7.91 9.87
CA THR A 110 -13.12 7.78 8.60
C THR A 110 -11.99 8.81 8.51
N SER A 111 -12.25 10.06 8.90
CA SER A 111 -11.23 11.12 9.03
C SER A 111 -10.11 10.68 9.98
N GLY A 112 -10.46 10.16 11.17
CA GLY A 112 -9.48 9.66 12.13
C GLY A 112 -8.64 8.49 11.60
N GLN A 113 -9.24 7.60 10.79
CA GLN A 113 -8.50 6.51 10.13
C GLN A 113 -7.54 7.03 9.06
N ILE A 114 -7.94 8.03 8.27
CA ILE A 114 -7.10 8.68 7.26
C ILE A 114 -5.93 9.40 7.95
N GLU A 115 -6.21 10.20 8.99
CA GLU A 115 -5.21 10.90 9.78
C GLU A 115 -4.20 9.95 10.42
N GLN A 116 -4.68 8.83 10.98
CA GLN A 116 -3.82 7.78 11.55
C GLN A 116 -2.84 7.25 10.49
N VAL A 117 -3.33 6.87 9.30
CA VAL A 117 -2.46 6.29 8.25
C VAL A 117 -1.47 7.31 7.71
N ILE A 118 -1.91 8.54 7.44
CA ILE A 118 -1.03 9.62 6.96
C ILE A 118 0.05 9.95 7.99
N LYS A 119 -0.27 9.85 9.29
CA LYS A 119 0.70 10.06 10.35
C LYS A 119 1.70 8.90 10.44
N THR A 120 1.20 7.67 10.43
CA THR A 120 1.98 6.47 10.75
C THR A 120 2.82 5.96 9.58
N LEU A 121 2.41 6.08 8.31
CA LEU A 121 3.22 5.58 7.18
C LEU A 121 4.60 6.23 7.08
N PRO A 122 4.75 7.57 7.14
CA PRO A 122 6.09 8.18 7.15
C PRO A 122 6.91 7.81 8.38
N GLU A 123 6.27 7.59 9.54
CA GLU A 123 6.98 7.13 10.74
C GLU A 123 7.50 5.70 10.55
N LEU A 124 6.71 4.82 9.95
CA LEU A 124 7.11 3.44 9.60
C LEU A 124 8.23 3.41 8.55
N LEU A 125 8.27 4.38 7.64
CA LEU A 125 9.40 4.55 6.71
C LEU A 125 10.71 4.78 7.47
N LEU A 126 10.70 5.68 8.46
CA LEU A 126 11.87 5.97 9.30
C LEU A 126 12.28 4.75 10.13
N VAL A 127 11.32 4.03 10.72
CA VAL A 127 11.59 2.79 11.45
C VAL A 127 12.18 1.72 10.52
N THR A 128 11.69 1.61 9.29
CA THR A 128 12.22 0.63 8.32
C THR A 128 13.66 0.95 7.94
N ARG A 129 13.99 2.24 7.75
CA ARG A 129 15.37 2.68 7.51
C ARG A 129 16.30 2.37 8.68
N ASP A 130 15.83 2.61 9.90
CA ASP A 130 16.59 2.26 11.11
C ASP A 130 16.83 0.76 11.20
N LEU A 131 15.81 -0.07 10.93
CA LEU A 131 15.95 -1.54 10.86
C LEU A 131 16.94 -2.00 9.79
N ILE A 132 16.97 -1.34 8.62
CA ILE A 132 17.97 -1.62 7.56
C ILE A 132 19.38 -1.39 8.11
N VAL A 133 19.62 -0.23 8.70
CA VAL A 133 20.94 0.13 9.24
C VAL A 133 21.33 -0.77 10.42
N GLU A 134 20.40 -1.05 11.32
CA GLU A 134 20.62 -1.91 12.47
C GLU A 134 20.99 -3.35 12.07
N SER A 135 20.37 -3.87 10.99
CA SER A 135 20.66 -5.21 10.45
C SER A 135 22.06 -5.38 9.86
N LEU A 136 22.79 -4.29 9.63
CA LEU A 136 24.16 -4.29 9.09
C LEU A 136 25.19 -4.16 10.22
N GLU A 137 26.41 -4.67 10.01
CA GLU A 137 27.51 -4.60 10.98
C GLU A 137 28.72 -3.79 10.46
N GLY A 138 29.49 -3.23 11.39
CA GLY A 138 30.77 -2.56 11.11
C GLY A 138 30.69 -1.48 10.02
N ASP A 139 31.59 -1.56 9.04
CA ASP A 139 31.70 -0.59 7.95
C ASP A 139 30.51 -0.59 6.99
N ALA A 140 29.76 -1.70 6.89
CA ALA A 140 28.57 -1.74 6.06
C ALA A 140 27.47 -0.84 6.65
N ARG A 141 27.33 -0.84 7.99
CA ARG A 141 26.40 0.04 8.70
C ARG A 141 26.73 1.51 8.48
N ARG A 142 28.00 1.89 8.62
CA ARG A 142 28.49 3.26 8.41
C ARG A 142 28.18 3.75 6.99
N ARG A 143 28.51 2.92 5.99
CA ARG A 143 28.30 3.23 4.57
C ARG A 143 26.83 3.37 4.21
N GLU A 144 25.96 2.49 4.72
CA GLU A 144 24.52 2.56 4.47
C GLU A 144 23.89 3.81 5.10
N ALA A 145 24.25 4.14 6.34
CA ALA A 145 23.79 5.35 7.02
C ALA A 145 24.22 6.62 6.24
N ALA A 146 25.46 6.67 5.78
CA ALA A 146 25.96 7.78 4.97
C ALA A 146 25.24 7.87 3.61
N ALA A 147 24.97 6.73 2.95
CA ALA A 147 24.21 6.69 1.72
C ALA A 147 22.80 7.24 1.89
N MET A 148 22.11 6.85 2.98
CA MET A 148 20.78 7.37 3.32
C MET A 148 20.78 8.88 3.56
N LEU A 149 21.82 9.41 4.23
CA LEU A 149 21.97 10.86 4.41
C LEU A 149 22.15 11.58 3.08
N LEU A 150 23.09 11.12 2.24
CA LEU A 150 23.44 11.79 0.98
C LEU A 150 22.29 11.83 -0.02
N ARG A 151 21.34 10.89 0.06
CA ARG A 151 20.10 10.88 -0.73
C ARG A 151 19.17 12.05 -0.43
N LYS A 152 19.21 12.63 0.79
CA LYS A 152 18.34 13.74 1.19
C LYS A 152 18.65 14.99 0.36
N HIS A 153 17.67 15.51 -0.38
CA HIS A 153 17.83 16.73 -1.16
C HIS A 153 18.39 17.91 -0.34
N ASP A 154 17.69 18.28 0.74
CA ASP A 154 18.05 19.40 1.62
C ASP A 154 18.85 18.93 2.84
N LEU A 155 19.97 18.24 2.61
CA LEU A 155 20.92 17.85 3.65
C LEU A 155 21.80 19.04 4.03
N SER A 156 21.90 19.40 5.31
CA SER A 156 22.73 20.52 5.74
C SER A 156 24.22 20.28 5.40
N PRO A 157 25.04 21.34 5.26
CA PRO A 157 26.47 21.17 4.98
C PRO A 157 27.19 20.29 6.01
N GLU A 158 26.80 20.39 7.29
CA GLU A 158 27.31 19.54 8.36
C GLU A 158 26.88 18.08 8.20
N GLY A 159 25.66 17.85 7.68
CA GLY A 159 25.18 16.51 7.33
C GLY A 159 25.94 15.91 6.14
N VAL A 160 26.31 16.73 5.14
CA VAL A 160 27.16 16.31 4.03
C VAL A 160 28.56 15.96 4.53
N GLU A 161 29.13 16.80 5.39
CA GLU A 161 30.43 16.54 6.03
C GLU A 161 30.40 15.25 6.85
N LEU A 162 29.37 15.03 7.68
CA LEU A 162 29.22 13.80 8.46
C LEU A 162 29.17 12.56 7.55
N ALA A 163 28.38 12.59 6.48
CA ALA A 163 28.30 11.47 5.55
C ALA A 163 29.64 11.23 4.83
N ALA A 164 30.39 12.28 4.52
CA ALA A 164 31.72 12.16 3.94
C ALA A 164 32.74 11.57 4.94
N ILE A 165 32.68 11.93 6.23
CA ILE A 165 33.52 11.33 7.29
C ILE A 165 33.24 9.83 7.38
N GLU A 166 31.97 9.42 7.42
CA GLU A 166 31.58 8.00 7.54
C GLU A 166 32.02 7.16 6.33
N LEU A 167 32.17 7.77 5.14
CA LEU A 167 32.56 7.08 3.91
C LEU A 167 34.06 7.08 3.62
N LEU A 168 34.74 8.21 3.87
CA LEU A 168 36.15 8.39 3.51
C LEU A 168 37.10 8.18 4.70
N ASP A 169 36.59 8.26 5.94
CA ASP A 169 37.38 8.29 7.17
C ASP A 169 38.45 9.41 7.21
N ASP A 170 38.27 10.45 6.38
CA ASP A 170 39.17 11.59 6.25
C ASP A 170 38.41 12.91 6.53
N ARG A 171 38.77 13.54 7.66
CA ARG A 171 38.10 14.76 8.13
C ARG A 171 38.39 15.97 7.26
N ASP A 172 39.57 16.08 6.68
CA ASP A 172 39.93 17.27 5.89
C ASP A 172 39.19 17.24 4.55
N SER A 173 39.16 16.08 3.90
CA SER A 173 38.36 15.82 2.70
C SER A 173 36.87 16.03 2.96
N ALA A 174 36.33 15.52 4.08
CA ALA A 174 34.93 15.69 4.42
C ALA A 174 34.54 17.16 4.65
N ARG A 175 35.38 17.90 5.39
CA ARG A 175 35.17 19.33 5.63
C ARG A 175 35.19 20.13 4.33
N LEU A 176 36.06 19.78 3.38
CA LEU A 176 36.07 20.38 2.05
C LEU A 176 34.76 20.14 1.29
N ILE A 177 34.24 18.91 1.31
CA ILE A 177 32.96 18.58 0.66
C ILE A 177 31.81 19.34 1.32
N GLY A 178 31.80 19.47 2.65
CA GLY A 178 30.86 20.33 3.39
C GLY A 178 30.94 21.79 2.97
N GLN A 179 32.15 22.35 2.82
CA GLN A 179 32.35 23.72 2.31
C GLN A 179 31.83 23.90 0.88
N ILE A 180 31.98 22.89 0.02
CA ILE A 180 31.42 22.91 -1.33
C ILE A 180 29.88 23.03 -1.27
N ASP A 181 29.21 22.32 -0.36
CA ASP A 181 27.75 22.44 -0.19
C ASP A 181 27.34 23.83 0.32
N VAL A 182 28.14 24.47 1.18
CA VAL A 182 27.92 25.88 1.59
C VAL A 182 27.94 26.80 0.36
N TYR A 183 28.95 26.69 -0.49
CA TYR A 183 29.03 27.50 -1.72
C TYR A 183 27.90 27.20 -2.69
N ARG A 184 27.46 25.94 -2.79
CA ARG A 184 26.34 25.52 -3.64
C ARG A 184 25.05 26.21 -3.21
N ARG A 185 24.74 26.22 -1.92
CA ARG A 185 23.53 26.84 -1.37
C ARG A 185 23.43 28.34 -1.63
N VAL A 186 24.58 29.02 -1.73
CA VAL A 186 24.65 30.47 -2.05
C VAL A 186 24.82 30.73 -3.56
N GLY A 187 24.93 29.68 -4.39
CA GLY A 187 25.04 29.80 -5.85
C GLY A 187 26.44 30.17 -6.37
N LEU A 188 27.50 30.02 -5.57
CA LEU A 188 28.87 30.38 -5.92
C LEU A 188 29.59 29.28 -6.73
N HIS A 189 29.03 28.92 -7.89
CA HIS A 189 29.53 27.82 -8.73
C HIS A 189 30.95 27.99 -9.26
N ALA A 190 31.42 29.23 -9.47
CA ALA A 190 32.80 29.48 -9.86
C ALA A 190 33.78 28.99 -8.79
N ARG A 191 33.50 29.31 -7.51
CA ARG A 191 34.33 28.88 -6.39
C ARG A 191 34.32 27.37 -6.21
N ILE A 192 33.18 26.72 -6.45
CA ILE A 192 33.08 25.26 -6.45
C ILE A 192 34.03 24.67 -7.50
N ARG A 193 34.03 25.19 -8.73
CA ARG A 193 34.93 24.70 -9.79
C ARG A 193 36.40 24.85 -9.41
N ASP A 194 36.78 25.95 -8.77
CA ASP A 194 38.15 26.15 -8.29
C ASP A 194 38.55 25.06 -7.28
N LEU A 195 37.69 24.81 -6.27
CA LEU A 195 37.93 23.79 -5.24
C LEU A 195 37.96 22.38 -5.83
N VAL A 196 37.00 22.06 -6.72
CA VAL A 196 36.98 20.77 -7.42
C VAL A 196 38.26 20.57 -8.21
N THR A 197 38.72 21.58 -8.95
CA THR A 197 39.96 21.49 -9.74
C THR A 197 41.19 21.32 -8.86
N GLN A 198 41.25 22.04 -7.74
CA GLN A 198 42.38 22.01 -6.82
C GLN A 198 42.52 20.66 -6.09
N TYR A 199 41.40 20.02 -5.71
CA TYR A 199 41.40 18.83 -4.85
C TYR A 199 41.01 17.53 -5.57
N ARG A 200 40.73 17.58 -6.87
CA ARG A 200 40.37 16.40 -7.69
C ARG A 200 41.40 15.29 -7.55
N ASP A 201 42.68 15.60 -7.70
CA ASP A 201 43.75 14.59 -7.70
C ASP A 201 43.90 13.89 -6.34
N THR A 202 43.43 14.52 -5.26
CA THR A 202 43.42 13.95 -3.91
C THR A 202 42.19 13.07 -3.66
N LEU A 203 41.01 13.53 -4.08
CA LEU A 203 39.73 12.88 -3.76
C LEU A 203 39.32 11.78 -4.75
N GLU A 204 39.66 11.92 -6.03
CA GLU A 204 39.27 10.94 -7.05
C GLU A 204 39.80 9.53 -6.79
N PRO A 205 41.06 9.32 -6.33
CA PRO A 205 41.52 8.00 -5.92
C PRO A 205 40.73 7.40 -4.76
N GLN A 206 40.30 8.22 -3.80
CA GLN A 206 39.49 7.77 -2.67
C GLN A 206 38.08 7.35 -3.13
N PHE A 207 37.46 8.13 -4.03
CA PHE A 207 36.19 7.76 -4.63
C PHE A 207 36.29 6.45 -5.42
N ASN A 208 37.35 6.26 -6.20
CA ASN A 208 37.54 5.02 -6.96
C ASN A 208 37.72 3.81 -6.03
N ALA A 209 38.49 3.94 -4.94
CA ALA A 209 38.61 2.88 -3.95
C ALA A 209 37.28 2.56 -3.25
N LEU A 210 36.46 3.57 -2.95
CA LEU A 210 35.15 3.38 -2.33
C LEU A 210 34.12 2.80 -3.32
N TYR A 211 34.23 3.11 -4.61
CA TYR A 211 33.28 2.70 -5.66
C TYR A 211 33.12 1.18 -5.73
N ASP A 212 34.22 0.43 -5.56
CA ASP A 212 34.19 -1.04 -5.60
C ASP A 212 33.36 -1.65 -4.45
N ILE A 213 33.22 -0.92 -3.34
CA ILE A 213 32.58 -1.44 -2.12
C ILE A 213 31.19 -0.81 -1.89
N ALA A 214 30.97 0.44 -2.31
CA ALA A 214 29.73 1.19 -2.11
C ALA A 214 29.43 2.13 -3.28
N PRO A 215 29.11 1.61 -4.48
CA PRO A 215 29.03 2.40 -5.72
C PRO A 215 27.99 3.51 -5.66
N ILE A 216 26.83 3.25 -5.06
CA ILE A 216 25.74 4.24 -4.94
C ILE A 216 26.16 5.40 -4.01
N ALA A 217 26.75 5.07 -2.85
CA ALA A 217 27.20 6.08 -1.89
C ALA A 217 28.32 6.94 -2.48
N THR A 218 29.27 6.31 -3.18
CA THR A 218 30.34 7.01 -3.90
C THR A 218 29.79 7.94 -4.97
N HIS A 219 28.82 7.49 -5.77
CA HIS A 219 28.22 8.33 -6.80
C HIS A 219 27.60 9.59 -6.17
N LEU A 220 26.78 9.43 -5.13
CA LEU A 220 26.15 10.55 -4.44
C LEU A 220 27.19 11.48 -3.81
N LEU A 221 28.24 10.94 -3.20
CA LEU A 221 29.31 11.73 -2.60
C LEU A 221 30.11 12.52 -3.66
N ARG A 222 30.41 11.88 -4.80
CA ARG A 222 31.07 12.52 -5.95
C ARG A 222 30.22 13.64 -6.52
N GLU A 223 28.91 13.44 -6.69
CA GLU A 223 28.01 14.51 -7.12
C GLU A 223 28.02 15.70 -6.15
N ARG A 224 27.99 15.44 -4.84
CA ARG A 224 28.09 16.50 -3.82
C ARG A 224 29.42 17.24 -3.90
N PHE A 225 30.53 16.53 -4.11
CA PHE A 225 31.84 17.15 -4.35
C PHE A 225 31.84 18.02 -5.62
N GLU A 226 31.14 17.64 -6.67
CA GLU A 226 30.96 18.47 -7.86
C GLU A 226 30.00 19.66 -7.65
N GLY A 227 29.44 19.82 -6.44
CA GLY A 227 28.45 20.84 -6.11
C GLY A 227 27.06 20.55 -6.67
N ARG A 228 26.76 19.28 -6.98
CA ARG A 228 25.43 18.81 -7.40
C ARG A 228 24.73 18.13 -6.23
N ALA A 229 23.48 18.51 -5.99
CA ALA A 229 22.60 17.83 -5.05
C ALA A 229 21.59 16.99 -5.83
N PRO A 230 21.03 15.92 -5.24
CA PRO A 230 19.86 15.22 -5.79
C PRO A 230 18.78 16.24 -6.14
N ASP A 231 18.02 16.02 -7.21
CA ASP A 231 16.95 16.93 -7.63
C ASP A 231 15.59 16.36 -7.22
N LEU A 232 14.75 17.17 -6.56
CA LEU A 232 13.39 16.78 -6.18
C LEU A 232 12.53 16.47 -7.41
N HIS A 233 12.75 17.19 -8.52
CA HIS A 233 12.00 16.98 -9.75
C HIS A 233 12.34 15.64 -10.41
N GLN A 234 13.59 15.21 -10.34
CA GLN A 234 13.97 13.89 -10.86
C GLN A 234 13.43 12.76 -9.96
N GLY A 235 13.28 12.99 -8.66
CA GLY A 235 12.90 11.98 -7.69
C GLY A 235 13.99 10.93 -7.48
N VAL A 236 13.65 9.83 -6.81
CA VAL A 236 14.57 8.74 -6.47
C VAL A 236 14.28 7.52 -7.34
N PRO A 237 15.29 6.91 -7.99
CA PRO A 237 15.08 5.66 -8.72
C PRO A 237 14.62 4.56 -7.75
N ARG A 238 13.57 3.83 -8.13
CA ARG A 238 13.07 2.71 -7.33
C ARG A 238 13.99 1.51 -7.42
N ASP A 239 13.96 0.68 -6.38
CA ASP A 239 14.54 -0.66 -6.45
C ASP A 239 13.82 -1.51 -7.52
N GLU A 240 14.61 -2.20 -8.35
CA GLU A 240 14.06 -2.97 -9.46
C GLU A 240 13.37 -4.23 -8.96
N ASN A 241 12.15 -4.46 -9.44
CA ASN A 241 11.38 -5.67 -9.20
C ASN A 241 10.95 -5.91 -7.73
N PHE A 242 10.88 -4.86 -6.91
CA PHE A 242 10.48 -4.98 -5.49
C PHE A 242 9.06 -5.58 -5.33
N ILE A 243 8.12 -5.20 -6.20
CA ILE A 243 6.75 -5.75 -6.20
C ILE A 243 6.78 -7.23 -6.55
N GLU A 244 7.58 -7.63 -7.54
CA GLU A 244 7.75 -9.02 -7.93
C GLU A 244 8.33 -9.86 -6.79
N ARG A 245 9.29 -9.33 -6.02
CA ARG A 245 9.83 -10.00 -4.82
C ARG A 245 8.80 -10.12 -3.71
N VAL A 246 8.01 -9.08 -3.44
CA VAL A 246 6.88 -9.14 -2.50
C VAL A 246 5.88 -10.22 -2.93
N MET A 247 5.55 -10.28 -4.22
CA MET A 247 4.65 -11.30 -4.78
C MET A 247 5.25 -12.71 -4.73
N ALA A 248 6.56 -12.87 -4.95
CA ALA A 248 7.24 -14.15 -4.84
C ALA A 248 7.25 -14.65 -3.39
N ALA A 249 7.49 -13.75 -2.42
CA ALA A 249 7.38 -14.04 -1.00
C ALA A 249 5.98 -14.53 -0.62
N ILE A 250 4.94 -13.88 -1.16
CA ILE A 250 3.54 -14.30 -1.04
C ILE A 250 3.30 -15.69 -1.65
N GLU A 251 3.80 -15.95 -2.86
CA GLU A 251 3.52 -17.19 -3.59
C GLU A 251 4.19 -18.41 -2.95
N GLN A 252 5.39 -18.24 -2.40
CA GLN A 252 6.16 -19.32 -1.78
C GLN A 252 5.95 -19.42 -0.26
N ASP A 253 5.04 -18.64 0.30
CA ASP A 253 4.84 -18.48 1.75
C ASP A 253 6.18 -18.24 2.50
N ASN A 254 7.09 -17.49 1.89
CA ASN A 254 8.47 -17.31 2.38
C ASN A 254 8.87 -15.83 2.41
N ASP A 255 8.79 -15.23 3.61
CA ASP A 255 9.13 -13.82 3.86
C ASP A 255 10.64 -13.54 3.64
N LEU A 256 11.51 -14.55 3.54
CA LEU A 256 12.94 -14.37 3.24
C LEU A 256 13.20 -13.93 1.80
N LEU A 257 12.24 -14.11 0.89
CA LEU A 257 12.35 -13.66 -0.50
C LEU A 257 12.18 -12.15 -0.68
N MET A 258 11.81 -11.45 0.39
CA MET A 258 11.61 -10.01 0.45
C MET A 258 12.65 -9.39 1.39
N THR A 259 13.29 -8.32 0.95
CA THR A 259 14.27 -7.55 1.74
C THR A 259 13.59 -6.43 2.52
N LEU A 260 14.33 -5.73 3.40
CA LEU A 260 13.81 -4.53 4.05
C LEU A 260 13.73 -3.33 3.08
N GLN A 261 14.57 -3.31 2.03
CA GLN A 261 14.46 -2.33 0.96
C GLN A 261 13.14 -2.47 0.19
N ASP A 262 12.67 -3.71 -0.04
CA ASP A 262 11.34 -3.95 -0.63
C ASP A 262 10.20 -3.41 0.24
N VAL A 263 10.37 -3.49 1.56
CA VAL A 263 9.42 -2.92 2.52
C VAL A 263 9.45 -1.40 2.46
N GLU A 264 10.64 -0.79 2.41
CA GLU A 264 10.81 0.66 2.27
C GLU A 264 10.08 1.17 1.01
N GLU A 265 10.33 0.55 -0.14
CA GLU A 265 9.69 0.90 -1.41
C GLU A 265 8.18 0.73 -1.37
N MET A 266 7.69 -0.30 -0.67
CA MET A 266 6.25 -0.48 -0.53
C MET A 266 5.57 0.59 0.33
N VAL A 267 6.22 1.01 1.42
CA VAL A 267 5.73 2.11 2.25
C VAL A 267 5.76 3.43 1.46
N ILE A 268 6.82 3.69 0.71
CA ILE A 268 6.95 4.87 -0.17
C ILE A 268 5.80 4.87 -1.19
N LEU A 269 5.60 3.78 -1.93
CA LEU A 269 4.54 3.70 -2.95
C LEU A 269 3.14 3.94 -2.36
N ALA A 270 2.86 3.36 -1.19
CA ALA A 270 1.58 3.55 -0.51
C ALA A 270 1.35 5.03 -0.17
N PHE A 271 2.37 5.68 0.39
CA PHE A 271 2.27 7.08 0.79
C PHE A 271 2.18 8.02 -0.41
N GLU A 272 2.90 7.74 -1.51
CA GLU A 272 2.78 8.47 -2.78
C GLU A 272 1.35 8.43 -3.33
N LEU A 273 0.76 7.23 -3.42
CA LEU A 273 -0.57 7.05 -3.98
C LEU A 273 -1.66 7.68 -3.11
N ILE A 274 -1.54 7.56 -1.78
CA ILE A 274 -2.44 8.24 -0.83
C ILE A 274 -2.30 9.77 -0.96
N SER A 275 -1.08 10.27 -1.15
CA SER A 275 -0.79 11.69 -1.37
C SER A 275 -1.23 12.19 -2.76
N GLY A 276 -1.67 11.29 -3.65
CA GLY A 276 -2.27 11.62 -4.95
C GLY A 276 -1.35 11.48 -6.16
N ARG A 277 -0.29 10.68 -6.07
CA ARG A 277 0.63 10.40 -7.19
C ARG A 277 -0.15 9.79 -8.35
N LYS A 278 0.17 10.25 -9.56
CA LYS A 278 -0.30 9.68 -10.80
C LYS A 278 0.89 9.08 -11.54
N ILE A 279 0.94 7.77 -11.64
CA ILE A 279 2.03 7.07 -12.34
C ILE A 279 1.53 6.73 -13.75
N PRO A 280 2.13 7.25 -14.82
CA PRO A 280 1.71 6.92 -16.17
C PRO A 280 2.08 5.47 -16.51
N VAL A 281 1.20 4.81 -17.24
CA VAL A 281 1.36 3.42 -17.68
C VAL A 281 1.19 3.36 -19.18
N LEU A 282 2.16 2.74 -19.83
CA LEU A 282 2.04 2.31 -21.22
C LEU A 282 1.64 0.83 -21.24
N SER A 283 0.45 0.55 -21.76
CA SER A 283 0.00 -0.81 -22.05
C SER A 283 -0.25 -0.95 -23.54
N PHE A 284 -0.35 -2.18 -24.04
CA PHE A 284 -0.81 -2.42 -25.40
C PHE A 284 -2.21 -3.03 -25.38
N GLU A 285 -3.01 -2.69 -26.38
CA GLU A 285 -4.29 -3.31 -26.68
C GLU A 285 -4.22 -3.97 -28.04
N TYR A 286 -4.74 -5.20 -28.13
CA TYR A 286 -4.84 -5.92 -29.40
C TYR A 286 -6.28 -5.88 -29.93
N ARG A 287 -6.42 -5.68 -31.25
CA ARG A 287 -7.69 -5.84 -31.97
C ARG A 287 -7.53 -6.87 -33.09
N GLY A 288 -8.28 -7.99 -33.03
CA GLY A 288 -8.26 -9.03 -34.06
C GLY A 288 -8.19 -10.46 -33.48
N ARG A 289 -7.73 -11.43 -34.30
CA ARG A 289 -7.59 -12.85 -33.91
C ARG A 289 -6.29 -13.10 -33.12
N TRP A 290 -6.12 -12.42 -31.98
CA TRP A 290 -4.98 -12.57 -31.07
C TRP A 290 -5.25 -13.59 -29.98
N ARG A 291 -5.60 -14.82 -30.36
CA ARG A 291 -6.02 -15.88 -29.41
C ARG A 291 -4.92 -16.24 -28.41
N LEU A 292 -3.65 -16.18 -28.84
CA LEU A 292 -2.50 -16.44 -27.97
C LEU A 292 -2.36 -15.33 -26.92
N ALA A 293 -2.27 -14.06 -27.32
CA ALA A 293 -2.19 -12.94 -26.38
C ALA A 293 -3.36 -12.92 -25.38
N GLN A 294 -4.58 -13.18 -25.84
CA GLN A 294 -5.75 -13.31 -24.97
C GLN A 294 -5.64 -14.48 -23.98
N ALA A 295 -5.12 -15.63 -24.42
CA ALA A 295 -4.92 -16.77 -23.54
C ALA A 295 -3.82 -16.50 -22.50
N PHE A 296 -2.76 -15.79 -22.89
CA PHE A 296 -1.70 -15.36 -22.00
C PHE A 296 -2.21 -14.37 -20.94
N ASP A 297 -2.95 -13.33 -21.35
CA ASP A 297 -3.51 -12.35 -20.41
C ASP A 297 -4.47 -13.00 -19.41
N ASN A 298 -5.31 -13.93 -19.87
CA ASN A 298 -6.20 -14.68 -18.97
C ASN A 298 -5.42 -15.56 -17.99
N LEU A 299 -4.30 -16.14 -18.42
CA LEU A 299 -3.41 -16.91 -17.55
C LEU A 299 -2.75 -16.03 -16.50
N GLU A 300 -2.21 -14.87 -16.89
CA GLU A 300 -1.60 -13.91 -15.97
C GLU A 300 -2.63 -13.35 -14.99
N GLU A 301 -3.85 -13.04 -15.44
CA GLU A 301 -4.93 -12.60 -14.57
C GLU A 301 -5.34 -13.69 -13.57
N ALA A 302 -5.43 -14.95 -14.01
CA ALA A 302 -5.72 -16.07 -13.12
C ALA A 302 -4.61 -16.29 -12.09
N ARG A 303 -3.34 -16.14 -12.50
CA ARG A 303 -2.17 -16.24 -11.59
C ARG A 303 -2.18 -15.11 -10.57
N ALA A 304 -2.39 -13.88 -11.02
CA ALA A 304 -2.55 -12.71 -10.15
C ALA A 304 -3.64 -12.93 -9.09
N ARG A 305 -4.85 -13.33 -9.51
CA ARG A 305 -5.96 -13.62 -8.58
C ARG A 305 -5.61 -14.71 -7.57
N GLN A 306 -4.92 -15.77 -7.99
CA GLN A 306 -4.49 -16.85 -7.09
C GLN A 306 -3.46 -16.36 -6.08
N ARG A 307 -2.44 -15.59 -6.50
CA ARG A 307 -1.46 -14.98 -5.59
C ARG A 307 -2.12 -14.05 -4.56
N ILE A 308 -3.06 -13.21 -4.99
CA ILE A 308 -3.80 -12.29 -4.10
C ILE A 308 -4.62 -13.07 -3.07
N ALA A 309 -5.32 -14.12 -3.52
CA ALA A 309 -6.08 -14.98 -2.63
C ALA A 309 -5.15 -15.65 -1.61
N GLN A 310 -3.98 -16.15 -2.04
CA GLN A 310 -2.98 -16.80 -1.19
C GLN A 310 -2.44 -15.82 -0.14
N ALA A 311 -2.00 -14.62 -0.54
CA ALA A 311 -1.59 -13.55 0.38
C ALA A 311 -2.67 -13.24 1.40
N THR A 312 -3.91 -13.10 0.95
CA THR A 312 -5.05 -12.80 1.83
C THR A 312 -5.28 -13.92 2.84
N GLY A 313 -5.18 -15.18 2.41
CA GLY A 313 -5.29 -16.36 3.27
C GLY A 313 -4.19 -16.40 4.33
N LEU A 314 -2.93 -16.31 3.89
CA LEU A 314 -1.76 -16.37 4.76
C LEU A 314 -1.73 -15.19 5.75
N SER A 315 -2.01 -13.98 5.29
CA SER A 315 -2.09 -12.81 6.17
C SER A 315 -3.10 -13.01 7.30
N ARG A 316 -4.33 -13.44 6.98
CA ARG A 316 -5.36 -13.68 8.00
C ARG A 316 -4.94 -14.79 8.97
N LEU A 317 -4.26 -15.82 8.47
CA LEU A 317 -3.75 -16.91 9.30
C LEU A 317 -2.64 -16.45 10.24
N LYS A 318 -1.70 -15.63 9.74
CA LYS A 318 -0.67 -14.97 10.56
C LYS A 318 -1.30 -14.06 11.61
N ALA A 319 -2.31 -13.25 11.24
CA ALA A 319 -3.03 -12.38 12.18
C ALA A 319 -3.73 -13.16 13.30
N LEU A 320 -4.36 -14.31 12.98
CA LEU A 320 -4.91 -15.21 13.98
C LEU A 320 -3.83 -15.74 14.93
N ASN A 321 -2.69 -16.20 14.40
CA ASN A 321 -1.59 -16.71 15.22
C ASN A 321 -0.99 -15.64 16.14
N VAL A 322 -0.77 -14.42 15.64
CA VAL A 322 -0.32 -13.27 16.45
C VAL A 322 -1.32 -12.99 17.56
N TYR A 323 -2.62 -12.92 17.23
CA TYR A 323 -3.66 -12.70 18.23
C TYR A 323 -3.66 -13.78 19.31
N LEU A 324 -3.53 -15.06 18.93
CA LEU A 324 -3.50 -16.15 19.89
C LEU A 324 -2.24 -16.08 20.77
N ALA A 325 -1.07 -15.84 20.18
CA ALA A 325 0.21 -15.76 20.89
C ALA A 325 0.24 -14.63 21.93
N GLU A 326 -0.27 -13.44 21.57
CA GLU A 326 -0.36 -12.29 22.49
C GLU A 326 -1.26 -12.60 23.71
N GLN A 327 -2.30 -13.41 23.52
CA GLN A 327 -3.25 -13.74 24.59
C GLN A 327 -2.82 -14.94 25.43
N SER A 328 -1.95 -15.82 24.92
CA SER A 328 -1.41 -16.97 25.65
C SER A 328 -0.14 -16.65 26.45
N GLY A 329 0.48 -15.48 26.23
CA GLY A 329 1.76 -15.14 26.88
C GLY A 329 2.94 -15.98 26.38
N THR A 330 2.74 -16.74 25.30
CA THR A 330 3.81 -17.44 24.58
C THR A 330 4.61 -16.41 23.77
N LEU A 331 5.95 -16.47 23.84
CA LEU A 331 6.82 -15.55 23.12
C LEU A 331 6.45 -15.51 21.62
N VAL A 332 6.32 -14.29 21.08
CA VAL A 332 5.97 -14.04 19.66
C VAL A 332 7.01 -14.65 18.71
N GLU A 333 8.25 -14.83 19.16
CA GLU A 333 9.37 -15.43 18.41
C GLU A 333 9.08 -16.85 17.91
N ASP A 334 8.32 -17.65 18.67
CA ASP A 334 7.94 -18.98 18.22
C ASP A 334 6.85 -18.94 17.15
N SER A 335 6.13 -17.83 16.96
CA SER A 335 4.73 -17.92 16.52
C SER A 335 4.46 -17.80 15.02
N ALA A 336 5.30 -17.21 14.15
CA ALA A 336 4.88 -17.06 12.75
C ALA A 336 5.89 -16.75 11.62
N SER A 337 7.16 -16.43 11.90
CA SER A 337 8.07 -16.05 10.81
C SER A 337 8.78 -17.25 10.19
N GLY A 338 8.81 -17.30 8.86
CA GLY A 338 9.38 -18.42 8.09
C GLY A 338 8.60 -19.76 8.19
N LEU A 339 7.54 -19.84 9.01
CA LEU A 339 6.72 -21.03 9.13
C LEU A 339 5.74 -21.14 7.97
N ARG A 340 5.70 -22.33 7.36
CA ARG A 340 4.74 -22.66 6.30
C ARG A 340 3.31 -22.54 6.80
N ALA A 341 2.39 -22.22 5.89
CA ALA A 341 0.96 -22.08 6.19
C ALA A 341 0.35 -23.32 6.88
N GLU A 342 0.84 -24.52 6.57
CA GLU A 342 0.36 -25.77 7.17
C GLU A 342 0.62 -25.81 8.69
N LEU A 343 1.84 -25.44 9.11
CA LEU A 343 2.22 -25.44 10.52
C LEU A 343 1.52 -24.32 11.30
N LEU A 344 1.38 -23.15 10.69
CA LEU A 344 0.61 -22.03 11.25
C LEU A 344 -0.86 -22.42 11.50
N LEU A 345 -1.45 -23.18 10.59
CA LEU A 345 -2.81 -23.68 10.74
C LEU A 345 -2.89 -24.66 11.90
N GLU A 346 -1.99 -25.65 11.95
CA GLU A 346 -1.97 -26.66 13.01
C GLU A 346 -1.85 -26.01 14.40
N ARG A 347 -0.90 -25.08 14.58
CA ARG A 347 -0.71 -24.36 15.84
C ARG A 347 -1.91 -23.52 16.24
N SER A 348 -2.53 -22.84 15.28
CA SER A 348 -3.74 -22.05 15.55
C SER A 348 -4.90 -22.93 16.03
N VAL A 349 -5.07 -24.12 15.44
CA VAL A 349 -6.10 -25.08 15.85
C VAL A 349 -5.81 -25.62 17.25
N GLN A 350 -4.57 -26.02 17.53
CA GLN A 350 -4.14 -26.50 18.85
C GLN A 350 -4.36 -25.44 19.94
N ALA A 351 -3.98 -24.18 19.68
CA ALA A 351 -4.19 -23.08 20.63
C ALA A 351 -5.68 -22.79 20.86
N MET A 352 -6.51 -22.87 19.82
CA MET A 352 -7.96 -22.71 19.96
C MET A 352 -8.62 -23.87 20.73
N ASP A 353 -8.18 -25.11 20.50
CA ASP A 353 -8.66 -26.29 21.23
C ASP A 353 -8.28 -26.17 22.73
N ALA A 354 -7.04 -25.79 23.03
CA ALA A 354 -6.59 -25.55 24.41
C ALA A 354 -7.37 -24.43 25.10
N LEU A 355 -7.67 -23.33 24.40
CA LEU A 355 -8.53 -22.25 24.92
C LEU A 355 -9.95 -22.74 25.21
N ALA A 356 -10.52 -23.56 24.33
CA ALA A 356 -11.84 -24.14 24.53
C ALA A 356 -11.89 -25.08 25.74
N GLU A 357 -10.87 -25.93 25.92
CA GLU A 357 -10.74 -26.80 27.10
C GLU A 357 -10.61 -26.00 28.40
N GLN A 358 -9.77 -24.95 28.41
CA GLN A 358 -9.64 -24.06 29.58
C GLN A 358 -10.98 -23.40 29.95
N ILE A 359 -11.77 -22.98 28.98
CA ILE A 359 -13.11 -22.41 29.21
C ILE A 359 -14.05 -23.46 29.81
N VAL A 360 -14.00 -24.71 29.34
CA VAL A 360 -14.81 -25.79 29.89
C VAL A 360 -14.44 -26.08 31.36
N HIS A 361 -13.15 -26.14 31.69
CA HIS A 361 -12.69 -26.32 33.07
C HIS A 361 -13.07 -25.14 33.98
N LEU A 362 -12.92 -23.91 33.50
CA LEU A 362 -13.34 -22.72 34.25
C LEU A 362 -14.86 -22.68 34.46
N ALA A 363 -15.65 -23.07 33.45
CA ALA A 363 -17.10 -23.17 33.55
C ALA A 363 -17.52 -24.20 34.61
N GLN A 364 -16.88 -25.38 34.66
CA GLN A 364 -17.12 -26.38 35.69
C GLN A 364 -16.78 -25.87 37.10
N ALA A 365 -15.68 -25.14 37.25
CA ALA A 365 -15.28 -24.58 38.54
C ALA A 365 -16.25 -23.49 39.05
N VAL A 366 -16.76 -22.66 38.14
CA VAL A 366 -17.81 -21.66 38.46
C VAL A 366 -19.13 -22.36 38.79
N GLU A 367 -19.52 -23.41 38.07
CA GLU A 367 -20.67 -24.25 38.40
C GLU A 367 -20.55 -24.90 39.80
N ALA A 368 -19.32 -25.22 40.22
CA ALA A 368 -19.01 -25.74 41.55
C ALA A 368 -18.91 -24.65 42.65
N GLY A 369 -19.25 -23.39 42.35
CA GLY A 369 -19.35 -22.30 43.33
C GLY A 369 -18.12 -21.40 43.47
N GLN A 370 -17.09 -21.53 42.62
CA GLN A 370 -15.89 -20.68 42.68
C GLN A 370 -16.05 -19.38 41.88
N GLU A 371 -16.75 -18.40 42.45
CA GLU A 371 -17.08 -17.11 41.80
C GLU A 371 -15.85 -16.29 41.38
N ASP A 372 -14.70 -16.43 42.06
CA ASP A 372 -13.45 -15.71 41.71
C ASP A 372 -12.97 -16.01 40.28
N ARG A 373 -13.28 -17.21 39.78
CA ARG A 373 -12.91 -17.67 38.43
C ARG A 373 -13.82 -17.10 37.33
N LYS A 374 -14.93 -16.45 37.69
CA LYS A 374 -15.90 -15.90 36.73
C LYS A 374 -15.30 -14.78 35.87
N ARG A 375 -14.41 -13.97 36.43
CA ARG A 375 -13.68 -12.93 35.67
C ARG A 375 -12.77 -13.57 34.61
N ALA A 376 -11.98 -14.58 34.99
CA ALA A 376 -11.11 -15.31 34.07
C ALA A 376 -11.91 -16.04 32.97
N LEU A 377 -13.05 -16.64 33.33
CA LEU A 377 -13.98 -17.26 32.37
C LEU A 377 -14.48 -16.24 31.35
N ARG A 378 -14.87 -15.04 31.78
CA ARG A 378 -15.33 -13.97 30.90
C ARG A 378 -14.23 -13.54 29.93
N THR A 379 -13.05 -13.22 30.44
CA THR A 379 -11.90 -12.82 29.60
C THR A 379 -11.55 -13.88 28.57
N LYS A 380 -11.41 -15.16 28.98
CA LYS A 380 -11.10 -16.25 28.04
C LYS A 380 -12.23 -16.50 27.03
N SER A 381 -13.49 -16.35 27.44
CA SER A 381 -14.63 -16.47 26.52
C SER A 381 -14.66 -15.35 25.47
N ASP A 382 -14.27 -14.13 25.84
CA ASP A 382 -14.17 -13.00 24.91
C ASP A 382 -13.00 -13.23 23.92
N ILE A 383 -11.86 -13.74 24.41
CA ILE A 383 -10.72 -14.13 23.57
C ILE A 383 -11.13 -15.21 22.56
N LEU A 384 -11.76 -16.30 23.00
CA LEU A 384 -12.19 -17.37 22.10
C LEU A 384 -13.24 -16.88 21.09
N ALA A 385 -14.16 -15.98 21.49
CA ALA A 385 -15.14 -15.41 20.58
C ALA A 385 -14.47 -14.62 19.43
N ASN A 386 -13.46 -13.82 19.75
CA ASN A 386 -12.68 -13.08 18.75
C ASN A 386 -11.83 -14.03 17.89
N ALA A 387 -11.19 -15.04 18.49
CA ALA A 387 -10.41 -16.04 17.76
C ALA A 387 -11.28 -16.82 16.75
N ILE A 388 -12.52 -17.19 17.11
CA ILE A 388 -13.47 -17.82 16.18
C ILE A 388 -13.82 -16.90 15.01
N GLN A 389 -13.99 -15.59 15.24
CA GLN A 389 -14.24 -14.63 14.15
C GLN A 389 -13.06 -14.54 13.20
N LEU A 390 -11.83 -14.48 13.75
CA LEU A 390 -10.60 -14.50 12.96
C LEU A 390 -10.48 -15.82 12.18
N TYR A 391 -10.70 -16.98 12.79
CA TYR A 391 -10.67 -18.28 12.13
C TYR A 391 -11.70 -18.39 11.00
N LYS A 392 -12.92 -17.87 11.17
CA LYS A 392 -13.90 -17.78 10.07
C LYS A 392 -13.36 -16.97 8.90
N SER A 393 -12.68 -15.86 9.19
CA SER A 393 -12.07 -15.03 8.15
C SER A 393 -10.97 -15.79 7.39
N VAL A 394 -10.17 -16.62 8.09
CA VAL A 394 -9.15 -17.50 7.51
C VAL A 394 -9.82 -18.55 6.62
N SER A 395 -10.79 -19.29 7.14
CA SER A 395 -11.53 -20.33 6.42
C SER A 395 -12.14 -19.80 5.11
N SER A 396 -12.85 -18.66 5.17
CA SER A 396 -13.41 -18.03 3.97
C SER A 396 -12.35 -17.56 2.95
N ALA A 397 -11.15 -17.16 3.42
CA ALA A 397 -10.06 -16.78 2.52
C ALA A 397 -9.49 -18.00 1.81
N TYR A 398 -9.24 -19.09 2.52
CA TYR A 398 -8.69 -20.32 1.94
C TYR A 398 -9.70 -21.03 1.01
N GLU A 399 -11.01 -20.89 1.23
CA GLU A 399 -12.00 -21.29 0.23
C GLU A 399 -11.81 -20.52 -1.10
N GLN A 400 -11.54 -19.22 -1.02
CA GLN A 400 -11.26 -18.40 -2.20
C GLN A 400 -9.92 -18.75 -2.85
N VAL A 401 -8.90 -19.11 -2.06
CA VAL A 401 -7.64 -19.67 -2.57
C VAL A 401 -7.91 -20.93 -3.39
N GLY A 402 -8.69 -21.88 -2.85
CA GLY A 402 -9.06 -23.10 -3.58
C GLY A 402 -9.78 -22.83 -4.90
N ARG A 403 -10.73 -21.88 -4.92
CA ARG A 403 -11.47 -21.49 -6.13
C ARG A 403 -10.56 -20.85 -7.19
N SER A 404 -9.71 -19.91 -6.78
CA SER A 404 -8.78 -19.22 -7.68
C SER A 404 -7.70 -20.16 -8.24
N HIS A 405 -7.19 -21.08 -7.42
CA HIS A 405 -6.27 -22.13 -7.85
C HIS A 405 -6.89 -23.05 -8.91
N ALA A 406 -8.14 -23.47 -8.73
CA ALA A 406 -8.85 -24.26 -9.75
C ALA A 406 -9.04 -23.49 -11.07
N GLN A 407 -9.25 -22.17 -11.01
CA GLN A 407 -9.33 -21.32 -12.20
C GLN A 407 -7.98 -21.15 -12.90
N LEU A 408 -6.89 -21.06 -12.14
CA LEU A 408 -5.54 -21.02 -12.67
C LEU A 408 -5.22 -22.30 -13.47
N LEU A 409 -5.49 -23.48 -12.91
CA LEU A 409 -5.29 -24.76 -13.60
C LEU A 409 -6.02 -24.83 -14.94
N LYS A 410 -7.30 -24.42 -14.97
CA LYS A 410 -8.08 -24.33 -16.22
C LYS A 410 -7.47 -23.38 -17.26
N SER A 411 -6.88 -22.28 -16.80
CA SER A 411 -6.26 -21.27 -17.66
C SER A 411 -4.92 -21.75 -18.21
N VAL A 412 -4.14 -22.47 -17.40
CA VAL A 412 -2.89 -23.15 -17.81
C VAL A 412 -3.19 -24.19 -18.89
N GLU A 413 -4.13 -25.11 -18.64
CA GLU A 413 -4.52 -26.13 -19.63
C GLU A 413 -4.97 -25.52 -20.96
N ARG A 414 -5.72 -24.40 -20.90
CA ARG A 414 -6.17 -23.69 -22.11
C ARG A 414 -5.00 -23.05 -22.85
N TRP A 415 -4.07 -22.44 -22.13
CA TRP A 415 -2.84 -21.86 -22.68
C TRP A 415 -2.00 -22.93 -23.38
N GLU A 416 -1.76 -24.07 -22.74
CA GLU A 416 -1.01 -25.19 -23.31
C GLU A 416 -1.65 -25.72 -24.59
N ARG A 417 -2.98 -25.89 -24.60
CA ARG A 417 -3.74 -26.36 -25.77
C ARG A 417 -3.63 -25.40 -26.96
N ILE A 418 -3.67 -24.08 -26.69
CA ILE A 418 -3.55 -23.03 -27.73
C ILE A 418 -2.10 -22.95 -28.23
N THR A 419 -1.13 -23.02 -27.33
CA THR A 419 0.30 -22.99 -27.68
C THR A 419 0.71 -24.21 -28.50
N ALA A 420 0.18 -25.39 -28.18
CA ALA A 420 0.45 -26.63 -28.93
C ALA A 420 -0.19 -26.67 -30.33
N SER A 421 -1.18 -25.83 -30.62
CA SER A 421 -1.93 -25.83 -31.89
C SER A 421 -1.53 -24.70 -32.86
N LEU A 422 -0.65 -23.78 -32.45
CA LEU A 422 -0.22 -22.64 -33.26
C LEU A 422 1.15 -22.89 -33.88
N SER A 423 1.24 -22.79 -35.21
CA SER A 423 2.50 -22.70 -35.96
C SER A 423 3.00 -21.25 -36.05
N ASP A 424 4.33 -21.10 -36.14
CA ASP A 424 5.13 -19.86 -35.98
C ASP A 424 4.72 -18.65 -36.84
N ASP A 425 3.92 -18.82 -37.90
CA ASP A 425 3.58 -17.72 -38.81
C ASP A 425 2.35 -16.88 -38.39
N THR A 426 1.64 -17.29 -37.34
CA THR A 426 0.39 -16.62 -36.90
C THR A 426 0.58 -15.61 -35.75
N THR A 427 1.79 -15.51 -35.21
CA THR A 427 2.16 -14.65 -34.06
C THR A 427 2.92 -13.39 -34.46
N ARG A 428 3.25 -13.20 -35.74
CA ARG A 428 3.99 -12.02 -36.21
C ARG A 428 3.15 -10.75 -36.13
N LEU A 429 3.70 -9.73 -35.49
CA LEU A 429 3.08 -8.43 -35.35
C LEU A 429 3.16 -7.69 -36.69
N ARG A 430 2.04 -7.54 -37.39
CA ARG A 430 1.97 -6.71 -38.61
C ARG A 430 1.58 -5.29 -38.22
N LEU A 431 2.51 -4.35 -38.32
CA LEU A 431 2.24 -2.92 -38.16
C LEU A 431 1.71 -2.36 -39.49
N GLY A 432 0.53 -1.73 -39.47
CA GLY A 432 -0.06 -1.12 -40.65
C GLY A 432 -1.30 -0.29 -40.34
N PRO A 433 -1.68 0.69 -41.18
CA PRO A 433 -2.86 1.52 -40.97
C PRO A 433 -4.13 0.68 -41.14
N GLY A 434 -4.65 0.14 -40.04
CA GLY A 434 -5.81 -0.73 -40.05
C GLY A 434 -6.61 -0.70 -38.74
N ARG A 435 -7.88 -1.11 -38.81
CA ARG A 435 -8.75 -1.30 -37.63
C ARG A 435 -8.36 -2.52 -36.77
N ARG A 436 -7.36 -3.31 -37.18
CA ARG A 436 -6.85 -4.53 -36.54
C ARG A 436 -5.34 -4.41 -36.35
N GLY A 437 -4.81 -4.76 -35.17
CA GLY A 437 -3.39 -4.59 -34.82
C GLY A 437 -3.15 -4.33 -33.33
N LEU A 438 -1.89 -4.13 -32.96
CA LEU A 438 -1.44 -3.69 -31.64
C LEU A 438 -1.53 -2.16 -31.54
N ARG A 439 -2.03 -1.64 -30.43
CA ARG A 439 -2.10 -0.21 -30.14
C ARG A 439 -1.52 0.06 -28.77
N ILE A 440 -0.73 1.11 -28.62
CA ILE A 440 -0.28 1.57 -27.30
C ILE A 440 -1.39 2.41 -26.69
N ARG A 441 -1.73 2.13 -25.44
CA ARG A 441 -2.68 2.88 -24.63
C ARG A 441 -1.96 3.48 -23.45
N GLU A 442 -2.15 4.77 -23.30
CA GLU A 442 -1.74 5.52 -22.12
C GLU A 442 -2.88 5.48 -21.09
N ARG A 443 -2.55 5.04 -19.88
CA ARG A 443 -3.41 5.14 -18.69
C ARG A 443 -2.57 5.67 -17.53
N ALA A 444 -3.21 6.11 -16.46
CA ALA A 444 -2.50 6.49 -15.24
C ALA A 444 -3.00 5.64 -14.08
N ILE A 445 -2.08 5.18 -13.25
CA ILE A 445 -2.37 4.61 -11.93
C ILE A 445 -2.50 5.76 -10.96
N ALA A 446 -3.63 5.84 -10.27
CA ALA A 446 -3.87 6.78 -9.19
C ALA A 446 -4.96 6.24 -8.27
N LEU A 447 -4.94 6.63 -7.00
CA LEU A 447 -6.08 6.42 -6.11
C LEU A 447 -7.01 7.63 -6.22
N ASP A 448 -8.27 7.37 -6.56
CA ASP A 448 -9.32 8.37 -6.37
C ASP A 448 -9.64 8.54 -4.87
N ASP A 449 -10.36 9.60 -4.52
CA ASP A 449 -10.63 9.94 -3.12
C ASP A 449 -11.40 8.81 -2.37
N GLU A 450 -12.24 8.03 -3.07
CA GLU A 450 -12.93 6.88 -2.48
C GLU A 450 -11.96 5.71 -2.22
N ALA A 451 -11.09 5.38 -3.18
CA ALA A 451 -10.07 4.35 -3.05
C ALA A 451 -9.06 4.72 -1.96
N LYS A 452 -8.62 5.99 -1.88
CA LYS A 452 -7.76 6.49 -0.79
C LYS A 452 -8.38 6.19 0.56
N ALA A 453 -9.67 6.51 0.76
CA ALA A 453 -10.35 6.26 2.02
C ALA A 453 -10.50 4.75 2.33
N ARG A 454 -10.75 3.91 1.31
CA ARG A 454 -10.83 2.45 1.48
C ARG A 454 -9.47 1.85 1.86
N VAL A 455 -8.39 2.29 1.22
CA VAL A 455 -7.00 1.91 1.55
C VAL A 455 -6.66 2.34 2.97
N CYS A 456 -6.86 3.61 3.33
CA CYS A 456 -6.60 4.10 4.68
C CYS A 456 -7.41 3.34 5.74
N LYS A 457 -8.67 3.02 5.47
CA LYS A 457 -9.51 2.22 6.37
C LYS A 457 -8.99 0.79 6.55
N HIS A 458 -8.50 0.16 5.49
CA HIS A 458 -7.87 -1.17 5.57
C HIS A 458 -6.61 -1.11 6.42
N LEU A 459 -5.70 -0.19 6.10
CA LEU A 459 -4.42 -0.06 6.80
C LEU A 459 -4.62 0.35 8.27
N ALA A 460 -5.48 1.32 8.56
CA ALA A 460 -5.80 1.70 9.95
C ALA A 460 -6.34 0.52 10.75
N ARG A 461 -7.18 -0.34 10.15
CA ARG A 461 -7.67 -1.56 10.82
C ARG A 461 -6.51 -2.50 11.13
N TYR A 462 -5.63 -2.75 10.16
CA TYR A 462 -4.48 -3.61 10.36
C TYR A 462 -3.55 -3.08 11.47
N LEU A 463 -3.17 -1.80 11.40
CA LEU A 463 -2.32 -1.14 12.39
C LEU A 463 -2.88 -1.22 13.82
N ASN A 464 -4.21 -1.08 13.96
CA ASN A 464 -4.88 -1.21 15.25
C ASN A 464 -4.95 -2.66 15.75
N GLN A 465 -5.08 -3.63 14.85
CA GLN A 465 -5.18 -5.06 15.20
C GLN A 465 -3.84 -5.65 15.62
N THR A 466 -2.74 -5.19 15.04
CA THR A 466 -1.38 -5.68 15.32
C THR A 466 -0.68 -4.93 16.45
N GLY A 467 -1.36 -3.96 17.09
CA GLY A 467 -0.80 -3.18 18.20
C GLY A 467 0.38 -2.30 17.81
N ILE A 468 0.63 -2.11 16.50
CA ILE A 468 1.76 -1.31 15.99
C ILE A 468 1.68 0.11 16.55
N THR A 469 0.49 0.71 16.60
CA THR A 469 0.25 2.04 17.20
C THR A 469 0.57 2.16 18.69
N SER A 470 0.39 1.08 19.48
CA SER A 470 0.67 1.10 20.92
C SER A 470 2.15 0.83 21.22
N ARG A 471 2.81 -0.03 20.42
CA ARG A 471 4.23 -0.32 20.54
C ARG A 471 5.12 0.86 20.16
N HIS A 472 4.67 1.75 19.28
CA HIS A 472 5.44 2.94 18.90
C HIS A 472 5.79 3.87 20.07
N HIS A 473 5.02 3.88 21.17
CA HIS A 473 5.40 4.63 22.36
C HIS A 473 6.47 3.94 23.22
N ASP A 474 6.57 2.61 23.13
CA ASP A 474 7.51 1.81 23.92
C ASP A 474 8.81 1.46 23.15
N VAL A 475 8.82 1.50 21.82
CA VAL A 475 10.03 1.29 20.98
C VAL A 475 11.14 2.30 21.32
N TRP A 476 10.79 3.50 21.81
CA TRP A 476 11.76 4.50 22.30
C TRP A 476 12.31 4.19 23.71
N ARG A 477 11.83 3.14 24.39
CA ARG A 477 12.36 2.66 25.68
C ARG A 477 12.99 1.29 25.49
N GLY A 478 14.32 1.29 25.35
CA GLY A 478 15.14 0.12 25.04
C GLY A 478 14.79 -1.15 25.82
N ALA A 479 14.30 -2.16 25.10
CA ALA A 479 14.34 -3.56 25.52
C ALA A 479 15.15 -4.36 24.48
N HIS A 480 15.34 -5.65 24.67
CA HIS A 480 16.52 -6.39 24.19
C HIS A 480 16.74 -6.43 22.66
N ARG A 481 17.98 -6.10 22.24
CA ARG A 481 18.43 -5.81 20.88
C ARG A 481 18.11 -6.89 19.83
N GLU A 482 18.39 -8.17 20.12
CA GLU A 482 18.25 -9.26 19.14
C GLU A 482 16.79 -9.73 18.94
N THR A 483 16.03 -9.84 20.03
CA THR A 483 14.60 -10.21 20.01
C THR A 483 13.71 -9.10 19.42
N GLN A 484 14.10 -7.84 19.59
CA GLN A 484 13.40 -6.70 18.97
C GLN A 484 13.61 -6.63 17.46
N LEU A 485 14.81 -6.96 16.97
CA LEU A 485 15.15 -7.00 15.55
C LEU A 485 14.30 -8.03 14.78
N GLY A 486 14.19 -9.26 15.29
CA GLY A 486 13.40 -10.32 14.64
C GLY A 486 11.91 -9.97 14.52
N VAL A 487 11.30 -9.56 15.64
CA VAL A 487 9.88 -9.16 15.67
C VAL A 487 9.63 -7.89 14.85
N GLY A 488 10.59 -6.96 14.80
CA GLY A 488 10.53 -5.72 14.02
C GLY A 488 10.59 -5.96 12.51
N VAL A 489 11.56 -6.77 12.04
CA VAL A 489 11.72 -7.11 10.62
C VAL A 489 10.50 -7.87 10.10
N ASP A 490 10.01 -8.86 10.85
CA ASP A 490 8.85 -9.64 10.43
C ASP A 490 7.57 -8.79 10.37
N ALA A 491 7.39 -7.89 11.33
CA ALA A 491 6.27 -6.96 11.33
C ALA A 491 6.34 -6.01 10.12
N ALA A 492 7.53 -5.50 9.79
CA ALA A 492 7.76 -4.64 8.63
C ALA A 492 7.45 -5.36 7.30
N LYS A 493 7.93 -6.61 7.17
CA LYS A 493 7.61 -7.46 6.01
C LYS A 493 6.12 -7.74 5.86
N ARG A 494 5.42 -8.06 6.95
CA ARG A 494 3.96 -8.27 6.93
C ARG A 494 3.20 -7.00 6.58
N LEU A 495 3.65 -5.84 7.05
CA LEU A 495 3.09 -4.56 6.67
C LEU A 495 3.20 -4.33 5.16
N ALA A 496 4.33 -4.66 4.51
CA ALA A 496 4.46 -4.55 3.06
C ALA A 496 3.44 -5.42 2.31
N ILE A 497 3.20 -6.65 2.77
CA ILE A 497 2.17 -7.53 2.22
C ILE A 497 0.76 -6.93 2.40
N GLU A 498 0.49 -6.32 3.56
CA GLU A 498 -0.81 -5.67 3.79
C GLU A 498 -1.02 -4.41 2.95
N ILE A 499 0.03 -3.63 2.76
CA ILE A 499 0.04 -2.50 1.83
C ILE A 499 -0.29 -2.99 0.42
N PHE A 500 0.38 -4.05 -0.04
CA PHE A 500 0.10 -4.68 -1.32
C PHE A 500 -1.38 -5.09 -1.44
N LEU A 501 -1.91 -5.80 -0.43
CA LEU A 501 -3.31 -6.25 -0.40
C LEU A 501 -4.32 -5.10 -0.36
N ALA A 502 -3.99 -3.99 0.29
CA ALA A 502 -4.85 -2.81 0.36
C ALA A 502 -4.90 -2.05 -0.97
N LEU A 503 -3.76 -1.94 -1.66
CA LEU A 503 -3.64 -1.20 -2.93
C LEU A 503 -4.13 -2.01 -4.15
N GLU A 504 -3.96 -3.33 -4.12
CA GLU A 504 -4.25 -4.22 -5.26
C GLU A 504 -5.64 -4.03 -5.89
N PRO A 505 -6.77 -3.96 -5.13
CA PRO A 505 -8.10 -3.80 -5.72
C PRO A 505 -8.31 -2.48 -6.47
N HIS A 506 -7.46 -1.49 -6.22
CA HIS A 506 -7.60 -0.12 -6.73
C HIS A 506 -6.57 0.21 -7.81
N VAL A 507 -5.39 -0.41 -7.74
CA VAL A 507 -4.24 -0.12 -8.61
C VAL A 507 -3.89 -1.28 -9.54
N GLY A 508 -4.18 -2.52 -9.14
CA GLY A 508 -3.76 -3.72 -9.87
C GLY A 508 -2.25 -3.87 -9.89
N LEU A 509 -1.60 -3.88 -8.72
CA LEU A 509 -0.16 -4.12 -8.54
C LEU A 509 0.29 -5.46 -9.11
N SER A 510 -0.61 -6.44 -9.19
CA SER A 510 -0.36 -7.74 -9.81
C SER A 510 -0.24 -7.70 -11.34
N GLN A 511 -0.67 -6.61 -12.00
CA GLN A 511 -0.64 -6.50 -13.45
C GLN A 511 0.79 -6.18 -13.94
N PRO A 512 1.34 -6.93 -14.91
CA PRO A 512 2.69 -6.66 -15.42
C PRO A 512 2.87 -5.25 -15.99
N ALA A 513 1.83 -4.69 -16.62
CA ALA A 513 1.88 -3.32 -17.12
C ALA A 513 1.98 -2.29 -15.98
N THR A 514 1.34 -2.57 -14.84
CA THR A 514 1.41 -1.72 -13.64
C THR A 514 2.78 -1.82 -12.98
N GLN A 515 3.33 -3.02 -12.83
CA GLN A 515 4.68 -3.23 -12.27
C GLN A 515 5.76 -2.54 -13.10
N ARG A 516 5.73 -2.71 -14.42
CA ARG A 516 6.64 -2.00 -15.33
C ARG A 516 6.54 -0.48 -15.18
N ALA A 517 5.32 0.05 -15.08
CA ALA A 517 5.11 1.48 -14.92
C ALA A 517 5.65 2.00 -13.59
N ILE A 518 5.43 1.27 -12.50
CA ILE A 518 5.97 1.64 -11.19
C ILE A 518 7.49 1.58 -11.22
N ASN A 519 8.09 0.46 -11.65
CA ASN A 519 9.54 0.25 -11.72
C ASN A 519 10.24 1.25 -12.66
N SER A 520 9.57 1.72 -13.72
CA SER A 520 10.12 2.73 -14.64
C SER A 520 9.92 4.17 -14.18
N SER A 521 9.11 4.39 -13.13
CA SER A 521 8.87 5.71 -12.55
C SER A 521 9.74 5.95 -11.32
N ASN A 522 10.28 7.15 -11.19
CA ASN A 522 10.98 7.54 -9.98
C ASN A 522 9.97 7.81 -8.85
N ALA A 523 10.38 7.49 -7.62
CA ALA A 523 9.65 7.74 -6.39
C ALA A 523 9.87 9.17 -5.90
N ALA A 524 8.89 9.70 -5.17
CA ALA A 524 9.07 10.92 -4.39
C ALA A 524 10.02 10.69 -3.21
N ASP A 525 10.96 11.62 -3.00
CA ASP A 525 11.78 11.64 -1.79
C ASP A 525 10.94 12.18 -0.63
N PHE A 526 10.76 11.39 0.43
CA PHE A 526 10.06 11.82 1.65
C PHE A 526 11.00 12.16 2.81
N GLY A 527 12.29 12.34 2.56
CA GLY A 527 13.30 12.64 3.58
C GLY A 527 13.11 13.96 4.34
N GLN A 528 12.18 14.83 3.92
CA GLN A 528 11.82 16.07 4.63
C GLN A 528 10.69 15.89 5.65
N ILE A 529 10.02 14.72 5.68
CA ILE A 529 8.91 14.50 6.60
C ILE A 529 9.44 14.17 8.00
N GLU A 530 9.32 15.13 8.91
CA GLU A 530 9.74 14.95 10.29
C GLU A 530 8.69 14.17 11.13
N PRO A 531 9.12 13.40 12.14
CA PRO A 531 8.21 12.61 12.98
C PRO A 531 7.16 13.43 13.73
N ASN A 532 7.56 14.61 14.22
CA ASN A 532 6.77 15.50 15.09
C ASN A 532 5.68 16.32 14.35
N LEU A 533 5.62 16.23 13.02
CA LEU A 533 4.62 16.97 12.24
C LEU A 533 3.20 16.43 12.46
N SER A 534 2.22 17.33 12.40
CA SER A 534 0.80 16.96 12.41
C SER A 534 0.43 16.17 11.16
N ALA A 535 -0.60 15.32 11.23
CA ALA A 535 -1.07 14.54 10.07
C ALA A 535 -1.44 15.46 8.88
N ALA A 536 -1.98 16.64 9.17
CA ALA A 536 -2.26 17.65 8.15
C ALA A 536 -0.98 18.18 7.47
N ALA A 537 0.05 18.54 8.25
CA ALA A 537 1.33 18.95 7.67
C ALA A 537 1.97 17.85 6.82
N LYS A 538 1.96 16.60 7.31
CA LYS A 538 2.45 15.42 6.55
C LYS A 538 1.66 15.22 5.25
N ALA A 539 0.33 15.36 5.27
CA ALA A 539 -0.50 15.28 4.07
C ALA A 539 -0.16 16.35 3.03
N ALA A 540 0.04 17.60 3.48
CA ALA A 540 0.37 18.71 2.59
C ALA A 540 1.76 18.56 1.96
N LEU A 541 2.76 18.22 2.77
CA LEU A 541 4.12 17.94 2.28
C LEU A 541 4.12 16.76 1.30
N GLY A 542 3.50 15.64 1.67
CA GLY A 542 3.40 14.48 0.78
C GLY A 542 2.76 14.83 -0.57
N ALA A 543 1.69 15.62 -0.57
CA ALA A 543 1.03 16.08 -1.80
C ALA A 543 1.91 17.04 -2.64
N SER A 544 2.73 17.89 -2.02
CA SER A 544 3.68 18.77 -2.74
C SER A 544 4.78 17.95 -3.40
N MET A 545 5.45 17.09 -2.63
CA MET A 545 6.59 16.30 -3.08
C MET A 545 6.21 15.40 -4.26
N VAL A 546 5.04 14.77 -4.19
CA VAL A 546 4.51 13.91 -5.25
C VAL A 546 4.20 14.66 -6.56
N ARG A 547 3.83 15.94 -6.48
CA ARG A 547 3.56 16.80 -7.64
C ARG A 547 4.83 17.34 -8.28
N GLU A 548 5.90 17.46 -7.51
CA GLU A 548 7.19 17.99 -7.97
C GLU A 548 7.94 16.97 -8.84
N VAL A 549 7.78 15.67 -8.60
CA VAL A 549 8.48 14.63 -9.37
C VAL A 549 7.94 14.53 -10.80
N ASP A 550 8.83 14.68 -11.77
CA ASP A 550 8.56 14.62 -13.19
C ASP A 550 8.05 13.25 -13.65
N THR A 551 7.34 13.25 -14.78
CA THR A 551 6.74 12.06 -15.38
C THR A 551 7.32 11.81 -16.76
N GLU A 552 8.52 11.22 -16.81
CA GLU A 552 9.14 10.81 -18.06
C GLU A 552 8.63 9.44 -18.52
N LEU A 553 8.24 9.35 -19.79
CA LEU A 553 7.76 8.10 -20.41
C LEU A 553 8.87 7.30 -21.11
N SER A 554 10.10 7.82 -21.13
CA SER A 554 11.26 7.24 -21.82
C SER A 554 11.53 5.80 -21.35
N ARG A 555 11.71 5.62 -20.04
CA ARG A 555 11.93 4.31 -19.40
C ARG A 555 10.69 3.40 -19.51
N ALA A 556 9.50 3.96 -19.43
CA ALA A 556 8.26 3.21 -19.58
C ALA A 556 8.12 2.62 -21.00
N ALA A 557 8.52 3.39 -22.02
CA ALA A 557 8.53 2.95 -23.41
C ALA A 557 9.59 1.89 -23.69
N GLU A 558 10.79 2.03 -23.11
CA GLU A 558 11.85 1.01 -23.17
C GLU A 558 11.39 -0.32 -22.53
N SER A 559 10.76 -0.24 -21.35
CA SER A 559 10.21 -1.39 -20.64
C SER A 559 9.06 -2.06 -21.40
N LEU A 560 8.20 -1.27 -22.05
CA LEU A 560 7.15 -1.77 -22.94
C LEU A 560 7.75 -2.51 -24.14
N ALA A 561 8.76 -1.94 -24.78
CA ALA A 561 9.44 -2.55 -25.92
C ALA A 561 10.09 -3.89 -25.54
N LEU A 562 10.80 -3.93 -24.40
CA LEU A 562 11.36 -5.17 -23.86
C LEU A 562 10.29 -6.24 -23.65
N ALA A 563 9.12 -5.85 -23.12
CA ALA A 563 8.04 -6.80 -22.90
C ALA A 563 7.45 -7.33 -24.21
N LEU A 564 7.27 -6.48 -25.22
CA LEU A 564 6.79 -6.88 -26.54
C LEU A 564 7.74 -7.90 -27.18
N VAL A 565 9.04 -7.64 -27.14
CA VAL A 565 10.09 -8.54 -27.66
C VAL A 565 10.11 -9.85 -26.85
N ARG A 566 10.31 -9.77 -25.54
CA ARG A 566 10.62 -10.94 -24.70
C ARG A 566 9.41 -11.83 -24.41
N HIS A 567 8.25 -11.23 -24.11
CA HIS A 567 7.07 -11.99 -23.68
C HIS A 567 6.10 -12.26 -24.82
N TYR A 568 5.90 -11.27 -25.70
CA TYR A 568 4.93 -11.38 -26.80
C TYR A 568 5.58 -11.80 -28.13
N ARG A 569 6.91 -11.97 -28.15
CA ARG A 569 7.70 -12.37 -29.34
C ARG A 569 7.44 -11.48 -30.55
N VAL A 570 7.34 -10.18 -30.28
CA VAL A 570 7.06 -9.15 -31.28
C VAL A 570 8.38 -8.62 -31.83
N GLU A 571 8.52 -8.66 -33.14
CA GLU A 571 9.63 -8.00 -33.84
C GLU A 571 9.45 -6.48 -33.80
N LEU A 572 10.48 -5.77 -33.33
CA LEU A 572 10.52 -4.30 -33.33
C LEU A 572 10.99 -3.81 -34.70
N GLU A 573 10.05 -3.51 -35.60
CA GLU A 573 10.39 -2.91 -36.90
C GLU A 573 11.02 -1.52 -36.73
N PRO A 574 11.87 -1.05 -37.68
CA PRO A 574 12.49 0.28 -37.61
C PRO A 574 11.48 1.43 -37.43
N ALA A 575 10.29 1.31 -38.03
CA ALA A 575 9.21 2.28 -37.86
C ALA A 575 8.66 2.34 -36.42
N ALA A 576 8.66 1.21 -35.71
CA ALA A 576 8.25 1.15 -34.30
C ALA A 576 9.30 1.79 -33.38
N ILE A 577 10.59 1.57 -33.67
CA ILE A 577 11.70 2.20 -32.94
C ILE A 577 11.60 3.72 -33.07
N GLU A 578 11.46 4.23 -34.29
CA GLU A 578 11.34 5.67 -34.53
C GLU A 578 10.09 6.27 -33.88
N PHE A 579 8.97 5.53 -33.89
CA PHE A 579 7.75 5.95 -33.18
C PHE A 579 7.97 6.08 -31.68
N LEU A 580 8.56 5.07 -31.01
CA LEU A 580 8.80 5.10 -29.56
C LEU A 580 9.80 6.20 -29.17
N LYS A 581 10.82 6.43 -29.99
CA LYS A 581 11.78 7.51 -29.80
C LYS A 581 11.11 8.88 -29.92
N ARG A 582 10.36 9.12 -30.98
CA ARG A 582 9.73 10.43 -31.26
C ARG A 582 8.58 10.76 -30.30
N GLN A 583 7.75 9.77 -29.97
CA GLN A 583 6.55 9.98 -29.16
C GLN A 583 6.83 9.94 -27.64
N TYR A 584 7.75 9.08 -27.20
CA TYR A 584 7.97 8.82 -25.76
C TYR A 584 9.41 9.09 -25.30
N GLY A 585 10.32 9.50 -26.18
CA GLY A 585 11.71 9.81 -25.81
C GLY A 585 12.55 8.58 -25.45
N ALA A 586 12.18 7.39 -25.92
CA ALA A 586 12.93 6.16 -25.66
C ALA A 586 14.35 6.22 -26.28
N ARG A 587 15.36 5.66 -25.58
CA ARG A 587 16.74 5.67 -26.05
C ARG A 587 16.95 4.71 -27.21
N ASP A 588 17.51 5.25 -28.30
CA ASP A 588 17.75 4.52 -29.55
C ASP A 588 18.69 3.32 -29.37
N SER A 589 19.77 3.48 -28.60
CA SER A 589 20.72 2.40 -28.30
C SER A 589 20.06 1.19 -27.61
N THR A 590 19.15 1.45 -26.66
CA THR A 590 18.41 0.40 -25.96
C THR A 590 17.42 -0.30 -26.91
N LEU A 591 16.67 0.45 -27.72
CA LEU A 591 15.71 -0.14 -28.67
C LEU A 591 16.40 -0.99 -29.76
N GLN A 592 17.56 -0.56 -30.26
CA GLN A 592 18.36 -1.32 -31.22
C GLN A 592 18.91 -2.62 -30.60
N MET A 593 19.39 -2.58 -29.35
CA MET A 593 19.78 -3.78 -28.62
C MET A 593 18.62 -4.79 -28.50
N LEU A 594 17.41 -4.32 -28.18
CA LEU A 594 16.22 -5.16 -28.07
C LEU A 594 15.80 -5.77 -29.41
N SER A 595 15.95 -5.03 -30.51
CA SER A 595 15.73 -5.56 -31.87
C SER A 595 16.68 -6.71 -32.19
N ASN A 596 17.95 -6.63 -31.75
CA ASN A 596 18.96 -7.66 -32.00
C ASN A 596 18.74 -8.92 -31.14
N LEU A 597 18.18 -8.79 -29.93
CA LEU A 597 17.82 -9.93 -29.06
C LEU A 597 16.79 -10.87 -29.72
N ASN A 598 15.88 -10.34 -30.54
CA ASN A 598 14.93 -11.15 -31.32
C ASN A 598 15.60 -12.10 -32.33
N LEU A 599 16.81 -11.77 -32.81
CA LEU A 599 17.53 -12.55 -33.82
C LEU A 599 18.29 -13.74 -33.23
N ALA A 600 18.70 -13.67 -31.96
CA ALA A 600 19.55 -14.67 -31.31
C ALA A 600 18.81 -15.69 -30.42
N GLY A 601 17.62 -15.35 -29.91
CA GLY A 601 16.97 -16.06 -28.79
C GLY A 601 15.76 -16.94 -29.12
N ARG A 602 15.69 -17.57 -30.30
CA ARG A 602 14.55 -18.46 -30.65
C ARG A 602 14.55 -19.81 -29.92
N SER A 603 15.61 -20.16 -29.21
CA SER A 603 15.70 -21.34 -28.34
C SER A 603 15.76 -20.93 -26.87
N ASP A 604 14.89 -21.51 -26.05
CA ASP A 604 14.87 -21.46 -24.58
C ASP A 604 14.41 -20.17 -23.88
N ALA A 605 13.10 -20.11 -23.66
CA ALA A 605 12.54 -19.44 -22.49
C ALA A 605 11.30 -20.20 -21.99
N ARG A 606 11.49 -21.42 -21.49
CA ARG A 606 10.52 -22.09 -20.61
C ARG A 606 10.73 -21.59 -19.18
N ASN A 607 10.39 -20.32 -18.91
CA ASN A 607 10.37 -19.79 -17.55
C ASN A 607 8.94 -19.46 -17.12
N VAL A 608 8.05 -20.44 -17.24
CA VAL A 608 6.83 -20.45 -16.45
C VAL A 608 7.04 -21.51 -15.38
N SER A 609 7.42 -21.09 -14.18
CA SER A 609 7.44 -21.99 -13.03
C SER A 609 5.99 -22.44 -12.76
N PHE A 610 5.72 -23.74 -12.88
CA PHE A 610 4.39 -24.33 -12.68
C PHE A 610 4.22 -24.95 -11.28
N LEU A 611 5.12 -24.67 -10.35
CA LEU A 611 5.08 -25.26 -9.01
C LEU A 611 4.18 -24.47 -8.07
N SER A 612 2.88 -24.41 -8.35
CA SER A 612 1.90 -23.99 -7.35
C SER A 612 1.67 -25.15 -6.38
N HIS A 613 2.21 -25.06 -5.16
CA HIS A 613 1.90 -26.01 -4.10
C HIS A 613 0.38 -26.03 -3.84
N ARG A 614 -0.16 -27.21 -3.51
CA ARG A 614 -1.58 -27.31 -3.18
C ARG A 614 -1.85 -26.50 -1.91
N PRO A 615 -2.83 -25.58 -1.90
CA PRO A 615 -3.11 -24.79 -0.72
C PRO A 615 -3.56 -25.71 0.44
N PRO A 616 -3.21 -25.39 1.70
CA PRO A 616 -3.67 -26.15 2.84
C PRO A 616 -5.20 -26.10 2.96
N ALA A 617 -5.79 -27.23 3.36
CA ALA A 617 -7.22 -27.35 3.55
C ALA A 617 -7.62 -26.79 4.91
N VAL A 618 -8.01 -25.51 4.96
CA VAL A 618 -8.61 -24.91 6.16
C VAL A 618 -10.07 -25.35 6.25
N GLY A 619 -10.38 -26.16 7.27
CA GLY A 619 -11.75 -26.63 7.55
C GLY A 619 -12.67 -25.55 8.12
N THR A 620 -13.92 -25.91 8.37
CA THR A 620 -14.86 -25.05 9.12
C THR A 620 -14.53 -25.04 10.61
N PRO A 621 -14.85 -23.97 11.37
CA PRO A 621 -14.56 -23.90 12.79
C PRO A 621 -15.13 -25.10 13.58
N HIS A 622 -14.36 -25.67 14.51
CA HIS A 622 -14.79 -26.85 15.27
C HIS A 622 -16.06 -26.56 16.11
N ARG A 623 -16.99 -27.54 16.14
CA ARG A 623 -18.24 -27.44 16.92
C ARG A 623 -17.97 -27.33 18.43
N THR A 624 -16.85 -27.87 18.90
CA THR A 624 -16.39 -27.84 20.30
C THR A 624 -16.17 -26.41 20.79
N TRP A 625 -15.61 -25.53 19.97
CA TRP A 625 -15.36 -24.12 20.33
C TRP A 625 -16.65 -23.36 20.64
N TYR A 626 -17.69 -23.56 19.82
CA TYR A 626 -19.00 -22.96 20.09
C TYR A 626 -19.67 -23.53 21.33
N ARG A 627 -19.53 -24.83 21.58
CA ARG A 627 -20.07 -25.47 22.78
C ARG A 627 -19.44 -24.88 24.04
N ALA A 628 -18.11 -24.65 24.03
CA ALA A 628 -17.41 -24.00 25.14
C ALA A 628 -17.94 -22.57 25.39
N LEU A 629 -18.14 -21.77 24.33
CA LEU A 629 -18.72 -20.43 24.46
C LEU A 629 -20.16 -20.42 24.96
N VAL A 630 -21.01 -21.32 24.45
CA VAL A 630 -22.41 -21.42 24.90
C VAL A 630 -22.46 -21.80 26.37
N ARG A 631 -21.59 -22.71 26.83
CA ARG A 631 -21.50 -23.09 28.24
C ARG A 631 -21.08 -21.90 29.11
N ALA A 632 -20.04 -21.16 28.73
CA ALA A 632 -19.61 -19.96 29.45
C ALA A 632 -20.73 -18.91 29.54
N ARG A 633 -21.44 -18.64 28.43
CA ARG A 633 -22.54 -17.66 28.39
C ARG A 633 -23.72 -18.01 29.28
N ARG A 634 -24.07 -19.30 29.43
CA ARG A 634 -25.14 -19.73 30.34
C ARG A 634 -24.85 -19.36 31.80
N LEU A 635 -23.57 -19.35 32.19
CA LEU A 635 -23.14 -19.00 33.54
C LEU A 635 -23.08 -17.49 33.79
N PHE A 636 -23.06 -16.67 32.73
CA PHE A 636 -23.21 -15.21 32.84
C PHE A 636 -24.68 -14.76 32.93
N GLY A 637 -25.61 -15.56 32.38
CA GLY A 637 -27.04 -15.25 32.31
C GLY A 637 -27.88 -15.71 33.51
N ARG A 638 -27.34 -16.54 34.40
CA ARG A 638 -27.96 -16.82 35.71
C ARG A 638 -27.69 -15.64 36.64
N ARG A 639 -28.66 -14.73 36.73
CA ARG A 639 -28.82 -13.80 37.86
C ARG A 639 -29.90 -14.32 38.77
#